data_AF-A0A158Q935-F1
#
_entry.id   AF-A0A158Q935-F1
#
_cell.length_a   1.000
_cell.length_b   1.000
_cell.length_c   1.000
_cell.angle_alpha   90.00
_cell.angle_beta   90.00
_cell.angle_gamma   90.00
#
_symmetry.space_group_name_H-M   'P 1'
#
loop_
_entity.id
_entity.type
_entity.pdbx_description
1 polymer ?
#
loop_
_entity_poly.entity_id
_entity_poly.type
_entity_poly.pdbx_seq_one_letter_code
_entity_poly.pdbx_strand_id
1 'polypeptide(L)'
;MPVLPNYGELMTGGCRSFAKDIMSWPQDLIIGGVQIKNGTIESAEALQSVFLVASPTDVYNRFKDGDRIYSKPNLNRMQWNVSVAENVVRTWQRNFTKNLYNHQSNFIVDQKSDSKVIHRRIHPLASTSVADMYFLMLIYALQSQMKCHGCMLAVDSCIGLAFAGVLTVTFASVAGLGLATWLGIEFNAATTQIVPFLTLGIGVDNIFLLLHNYLSVMENVKKDEVGMLMKETGMSVMMTSINNILSFLTGTLLPIPALRAFCAQSSILLTFNLIAVLTIFPAIISIDLRRRKSYRRDVCCCSVIKDSFVRESSYMVNIGVKPHIQEKLTVGGTVPLYHNLYSPNDRGDDMEDDIVKPWTLHAFLRHYYIPFLKKTIFVILICLCLLLAGLFGLHNTTFGLEMSDVLPDQTAPAAFLKARDRYFSFYPMFAVLRGPGIDYAKNQQKIDSYRLSIGSSPFVMKNSEKEPSEKYWLSLLRIWLRNLQQKLDQAIADGLIDLSTGTVVGEEADFMGATEKLPTDVNIAYRLACSYGYTYNCTGRIGRVRFIDESGTINIESFYNYLTAWYNSDKMMYHVSLASFIPSPPEWTIEDKTIRLVPPADPFEYSQIPFYLTNLSSTPIIIEMVKEIRTICDQFTADGLPNFPAGVAFTFWEQYLHLSTNLFQAICVIAFAVFCVISIIIWNPWAAGIILIILLLMTVELTGFLGLAGIKLNPISAVTVITAVGIGVEFTAHVVLAFLTSLGTRNDRMASCIDRVFVPVIHGAFSTLLGIIMLAFSEFEFVVKYFFVVMSALIFIGVINGLALLPVLLSLIGPPCEIEPLDGSHRLSPPPPLHRTVQESQAHRRNCSDDSNTATLGSENCSTVLLIAPSKSGNGGSSGVPRLVPNSHARSASAHIV
;
A
#
# COMPACT_ATOMS: atom_id res chain seq x y z
N MET A 1 40.79 26.13 -39.30
CA MET A 1 39.81 25.69 -38.27
C MET A 1 40.59 25.07 -37.13
N PRO A 2 40.24 25.32 -35.86
CA PRO A 2 40.82 24.55 -34.77
C PRO A 2 40.52 23.07 -35.01
N VAL A 3 41.55 22.23 -35.03
CA VAL A 3 41.40 20.77 -35.07
C VAL A 3 40.82 20.40 -33.72
N LEU A 4 39.53 20.07 -33.68
CA LEU A 4 38.90 19.57 -32.47
C LEU A 4 39.60 18.26 -32.08
N PRO A 5 39.96 18.09 -30.80
CA PRO A 5 40.56 16.84 -30.34
C PRO A 5 39.57 15.70 -30.53
N ASN A 6 40.08 14.49 -30.78
CA ASN A 6 39.25 13.30 -30.81
C ASN A 6 38.80 12.97 -29.39
N TYR A 7 37.61 13.48 -29.02
CA TYR A 7 37.02 13.27 -27.69
C TYR A 7 36.78 11.79 -27.38
N GLY A 8 36.54 10.95 -28.40
CA GLY A 8 36.35 9.52 -28.23
C GLY A 8 37.59 8.85 -27.62
N GLU A 9 38.76 9.14 -28.17
CA GLU A 9 40.04 8.63 -27.68
C GLU A 9 40.40 9.22 -26.31
N LEU A 10 40.19 10.52 -26.11
CA LEU A 10 40.52 11.21 -24.87
C LEU A 10 39.72 10.71 -23.65
N MET A 11 38.46 10.35 -23.88
CA MET A 11 37.53 9.96 -22.82
C MET A 11 37.46 8.44 -22.62
N THR A 12 38.10 7.65 -23.49
CA THR A 12 38.14 6.19 -23.38
C THR A 12 38.92 5.79 -22.12
N GLY A 13 38.28 5.02 -21.23
CA GLY A 13 38.88 4.59 -19.97
C GLY A 13 38.73 5.60 -18.82
N GLY A 14 37.98 6.68 -19.01
CA GLY A 14 37.64 7.66 -17.98
C GLY A 14 38.49 8.93 -18.00
N CYS A 15 38.24 9.83 -17.04
CA CYS A 15 38.92 11.11 -16.94
C CYS A 15 39.77 11.20 -15.66
N ARG A 16 41.02 11.61 -15.80
CA ARG A 16 41.89 11.87 -14.67
C ARG A 16 41.77 13.33 -14.26
N SER A 17 41.70 13.57 -12.95
CA SER A 17 41.65 14.92 -12.37
C SER A 17 43.07 15.47 -12.14
N PHE A 18 43.18 16.54 -11.35
CA PHE A 18 44.44 17.20 -11.02
C PHE A 18 45.46 16.28 -10.33
N ALA A 19 45.02 15.28 -9.55
CA ALA A 19 45.90 14.24 -9.01
C ALA A 19 45.76 12.96 -9.85
N LYS A 20 46.58 12.85 -10.90
CA LYS A 20 46.46 11.84 -11.97
C LYS A 20 46.42 10.38 -11.49
N ASP A 21 47.15 10.06 -10.41
CA ASP A 21 47.33 8.68 -9.92
C ASP A 21 46.33 8.30 -8.82
N ILE A 22 45.47 9.25 -8.42
CA ILE A 22 44.65 9.16 -7.21
C ILE A 22 43.19 9.45 -7.55
N MET A 23 42.92 10.56 -8.24
CA MET A 23 41.57 10.93 -8.69
C MET A 23 41.40 10.57 -10.17
N SER A 24 41.18 9.28 -10.41
CA SER A 24 40.69 8.77 -11.68
C SER A 24 39.19 8.58 -11.58
N TRP A 25 38.43 9.26 -12.43
CA TRP A 25 37.00 9.07 -12.56
C TRP A 25 36.71 8.09 -13.69
N PRO A 26 36.16 6.90 -13.38
CA PRO A 26 35.79 5.92 -14.38
C PRO A 26 34.80 6.46 -15.42
N GLN A 27 34.87 5.90 -16.61
CA GLN A 27 34.03 6.31 -17.75
C GLN A 27 32.53 6.26 -17.42
N ASP A 28 32.06 5.19 -16.76
CA ASP A 28 30.65 4.94 -16.47
C ASP A 28 30.02 5.95 -15.49
N LEU A 29 30.84 6.70 -14.75
CA LEU A 29 30.40 7.77 -13.85
C LEU A 29 30.15 9.09 -14.59
N ILE A 30 30.76 9.28 -15.76
CA ILE A 30 30.78 10.54 -16.50
C ILE A 30 29.94 10.46 -17.77
N ILE A 31 30.00 9.33 -18.48
CA ILE A 31 29.43 9.17 -19.82
C ILE A 31 28.45 7.99 -19.82
N GLY A 32 27.24 8.25 -20.31
CA GLY A 32 26.19 7.26 -20.43
C GLY A 32 25.82 6.97 -21.89
N GLY A 33 25.34 5.75 -22.15
CA GLY A 33 24.92 5.32 -23.50
C GLY A 33 26.07 5.23 -24.50
N VAL A 34 27.22 4.73 -24.04
CA VAL A 34 28.45 4.67 -24.86
C VAL A 34 28.37 3.57 -25.90
N GLN A 35 28.65 3.89 -27.16
CA GLN A 35 28.88 2.92 -28.23
C GLN A 35 30.38 2.84 -28.53
N ILE A 36 30.95 1.66 -28.29
CA ILE A 36 32.38 1.39 -28.49
C ILE A 36 32.57 0.67 -29.82
N LYS A 37 33.41 1.20 -30.70
CA LYS A 37 33.93 0.49 -31.88
C LYS A 37 35.45 0.43 -31.79
N ASN A 38 36.02 -0.74 -32.04
CA ASN A 38 37.47 -1.00 -32.01
C ASN A 38 38.17 -0.56 -30.71
N GLY A 39 37.49 -0.64 -29.56
CA GLY A 39 38.04 -0.27 -28.25
C GLY A 39 38.06 1.24 -27.95
N THR A 40 37.58 2.08 -28.86
CA THR A 40 37.42 3.54 -28.64
C THR A 40 35.94 3.94 -28.66
N ILE A 41 35.60 4.98 -27.91
CA ILE A 41 34.25 5.56 -27.91
C ILE A 41 33.98 6.23 -29.27
N GLU A 42 32.95 5.79 -29.97
CA GLU A 42 32.50 6.42 -31.23
C GLU A 42 31.38 7.44 -30.96
N SER A 43 30.44 7.09 -30.09
CA SER A 43 29.34 7.97 -29.71
C SER A 43 28.92 7.75 -28.25
N ALA A 44 28.31 8.77 -27.67
CA ALA A 44 27.72 8.75 -26.34
C ALA A 44 26.43 9.57 -26.33
N GLU A 45 25.43 9.15 -25.56
CA GLU A 45 24.11 9.78 -25.53
C GLU A 45 23.96 10.79 -24.39
N ALA A 46 24.69 10.61 -23.28
CA ALA A 46 24.54 11.45 -22.09
C ALA A 46 25.88 11.74 -21.39
N LEU A 47 25.96 12.91 -20.75
CA LEU A 47 27.08 13.34 -19.91
C LEU A 47 26.54 13.77 -18.53
N GLN A 48 27.28 13.42 -17.48
CA GLN A 48 26.96 13.76 -16.11
C GLN A 48 28.08 14.58 -15.47
N SER A 49 27.69 15.51 -14.60
CA SER A 49 28.60 16.22 -13.71
C SER A 49 27.98 16.27 -12.32
N VAL A 50 28.75 15.86 -11.31
CA VAL A 50 28.28 15.81 -9.91
C VAL A 50 29.00 16.87 -9.11
N PHE A 51 28.23 17.80 -8.54
CA PHE A 51 28.74 18.79 -7.60
C PHE A 51 28.56 18.25 -6.19
N LEU A 52 29.66 17.87 -5.55
CA LEU A 52 29.65 17.47 -4.14
C LEU A 52 29.55 18.72 -3.27
N VAL A 53 28.53 18.74 -2.41
CA VAL A 53 28.25 19.84 -1.47
C VAL A 53 28.37 19.30 -0.05
N ALA A 54 28.96 20.09 0.84
CA ALA A 54 29.09 19.74 2.25
C ALA A 54 27.71 19.57 2.92
N SER A 55 27.63 18.65 3.88
CA SER A 55 26.40 18.46 4.66
C SER A 55 26.13 19.68 5.56
N PRO A 56 24.86 19.93 5.97
CA PRO A 56 24.54 21.03 6.89
C PRO A 56 25.33 20.99 8.19
N THR A 57 25.62 19.78 8.71
CA THR A 57 26.44 19.57 9.91
C THR A 57 27.90 19.93 9.67
N ASP A 58 28.47 19.58 8.51
CA ASP A 58 29.85 19.94 8.18
C ASP A 58 29.99 21.44 7.98
N VAL A 59 28.99 22.07 7.34
CA VAL A 59 28.94 23.53 7.20
C VAL A 59 28.86 24.19 8.57
N TYR A 60 28.02 23.68 9.47
CA TYR A 60 27.93 24.17 10.84
C TYR A 60 29.27 24.04 11.58
N ASN A 61 29.87 22.85 11.60
CA ASN A 61 31.14 22.58 12.28
C ASN A 61 32.29 23.43 11.72
N ARG A 62 32.34 23.60 10.39
CA ARG A 62 33.38 24.41 9.71
C ARG A 62 33.36 25.89 10.11
N PHE A 63 32.21 26.41 10.51
CA PHE A 63 32.03 27.82 10.92
C PHE A 63 31.68 27.97 12.41
N LYS A 64 31.75 26.87 13.18
CA LYS A 64 31.53 26.87 14.63
C LYS A 64 32.72 27.51 15.35
N ASP A 65 33.94 27.12 14.95
CA ASP A 65 35.16 27.57 15.61
C ASP A 65 35.67 28.89 15.01
N GLY A 66 36.19 29.75 15.89
CA GLY A 66 36.51 31.15 15.59
C GLY A 66 37.64 31.37 14.59
N ASP A 67 38.33 30.34 14.13
CA ASP A 67 39.57 30.50 13.35
C ASP A 67 39.36 31.05 11.93
N ARG A 68 38.13 31.05 11.42
CA ARG A 68 37.79 31.54 10.07
C ARG A 68 37.02 32.87 10.03
N ILE A 69 37.23 33.74 11.03
CA ILE A 69 36.60 35.09 11.14
C ILE A 69 36.62 35.86 9.80
N TYR A 70 37.75 35.83 9.09
CA TYR A 70 37.95 36.61 7.86
C TYR A 70 37.15 36.10 6.65
N SER A 71 36.68 34.84 6.65
CA SER A 71 36.01 34.26 5.49
C SER A 71 34.57 34.77 5.31
N LYS A 72 33.88 35.12 6.42
CA LYS A 72 32.48 35.59 6.40
C LYS A 72 32.22 36.59 7.55
N PRO A 73 32.50 37.90 7.33
CA PRO A 73 32.35 38.92 8.37
C PRO A 73 30.90 39.17 8.80
N ASN A 74 29.91 38.84 7.96
CA ASN A 74 28.49 39.12 8.21
C ASN A 74 27.73 37.97 8.91
N LEU A 75 28.41 36.93 9.38
CA LEU A 75 27.75 35.77 10.00
C LEU A 75 27.43 36.04 11.47
N ASN A 76 26.14 36.08 11.82
CA ASN A 76 25.70 36.23 13.21
C ASN A 76 25.83 34.89 13.98
N ARG A 77 26.87 34.78 14.82
CA ARG A 77 27.19 33.56 15.58
C ARG A 77 26.14 33.15 16.60
N MET A 78 25.45 34.13 17.21
CA MET A 78 24.42 33.85 18.22
C MET A 78 23.21 33.12 17.63
N GLN A 79 23.00 33.26 16.33
CA GLN A 79 21.92 32.60 15.59
C GLN A 79 22.43 31.43 14.75
N TRP A 80 23.74 31.14 14.76
CA TRP A 80 24.31 30.07 13.96
C TRP A 80 24.00 28.71 14.58
N ASN A 81 23.10 27.99 13.93
CA ASN A 81 22.72 26.64 14.31
C ASN A 81 22.68 25.75 13.06
N VAL A 82 22.53 24.44 13.27
CA VAL A 82 22.46 23.46 12.16
C VAL A 82 21.29 23.76 11.22
N SER A 83 20.16 24.27 11.72
CA SER A 83 18.99 24.61 10.88
C SER A 83 19.23 25.81 9.95
N VAL A 84 20.01 26.81 10.39
CA VAL A 84 20.41 27.97 9.57
C VAL A 84 21.42 27.52 8.53
N ALA A 85 22.36 26.65 8.90
CA ALA A 85 23.28 26.02 7.94
C ALA A 85 22.51 25.23 6.87
N GLU A 86 21.49 24.46 7.27
CA GLU A 86 20.61 23.75 6.35
C GLU A 86 19.87 24.70 5.41
N ASN A 87 19.31 25.80 5.94
CA ASN A 87 18.62 26.79 5.13
C ASN A 87 19.55 27.47 4.12
N VAL A 88 20.81 27.72 4.49
CA VAL A 88 21.83 28.27 3.58
C VAL A 88 22.11 27.30 2.44
N VAL A 89 22.36 26.02 2.74
CA VAL A 89 22.60 24.98 1.71
C VAL A 89 21.38 24.85 0.80
N ARG A 90 20.17 24.80 1.37
CA ARG A 90 18.91 24.70 0.63
C ARG A 90 18.66 25.92 -0.26
N THR A 91 18.97 27.13 0.21
CA THR A 91 18.83 28.38 -0.56
C THR A 91 19.83 28.41 -1.72
N TRP A 92 21.07 27.99 -1.48
CA TRP A 92 22.08 27.85 -2.53
C TRP A 92 21.63 26.84 -3.59
N GLN A 93 21.16 25.65 -3.18
CA GLN A 93 20.64 24.63 -4.10
C GLN A 93 19.48 25.15 -4.94
N ARG A 94 18.50 25.83 -4.32
CA ARG A 94 17.36 26.44 -5.04
C ARG A 94 17.81 27.47 -6.07
N ASN A 95 18.71 28.38 -5.70
CA ASN A 95 19.22 29.40 -6.63
C ASN A 95 20.06 28.79 -7.74
N PHE A 96 20.89 27.79 -7.41
CA PHE A 96 21.67 27.04 -8.39
C PHE A 96 20.76 26.36 -9.42
N THR A 97 19.75 25.62 -8.95
CA THR A 97 18.76 24.96 -9.81
C THR A 97 17.98 25.97 -10.67
N LYS A 98 17.55 27.11 -10.09
CA LYS A 98 16.85 28.17 -10.83
C LYS A 98 17.72 28.76 -11.95
N ASN A 99 19.01 29.02 -11.66
CA ASN A 99 19.96 29.52 -12.66
C ASN A 99 20.24 28.47 -13.74
N LEU A 100 20.36 27.20 -13.34
CA LEU A 100 20.56 26.09 -14.28
C LEU A 100 19.38 25.94 -15.23
N TYR A 101 18.14 26.06 -14.74
CA TYR A 101 16.94 25.97 -15.56
C TYR A 101 16.75 27.17 -16.48
N ASN A 102 17.06 28.38 -16.01
CA ASN A 102 16.92 29.62 -16.79
C ASN A 102 18.11 29.89 -17.74
N HIS A 103 19.07 28.98 -17.84
CA HIS A 103 20.26 29.17 -18.67
C HIS A 103 19.90 29.30 -20.16
N GLN A 104 20.50 30.27 -20.86
CA GLN A 104 20.16 30.61 -22.25
C GLN A 104 20.32 29.41 -23.20
N SER A 105 21.35 28.58 -23.00
CA SER A 105 21.61 27.37 -23.81
C SER A 105 20.56 26.26 -23.66
N ASN A 106 19.61 26.37 -22.71
CA ASN A 106 18.49 25.43 -22.61
C ASN A 106 17.32 25.78 -23.56
N PHE A 107 17.37 26.94 -24.23
CA PHE A 107 16.33 27.41 -25.15
C PHE A 107 16.93 27.54 -26.55
N ILE A 108 16.26 26.96 -27.55
CA ILE A 108 16.60 27.22 -28.95
C ILE A 108 15.62 28.30 -29.43
N VAL A 109 16.15 29.38 -29.99
CA VAL A 109 15.32 30.40 -30.63
C VAL A 109 14.89 29.85 -31.98
N ASP A 110 13.59 29.61 -32.14
CA ASP A 110 13.04 29.22 -33.45
C ASP A 110 13.03 30.46 -34.36
N GLN A 111 13.87 30.42 -35.40
CA GLN A 111 14.12 31.55 -36.30
C GLN A 111 12.87 32.00 -37.09
N LYS A 112 11.79 31.20 -37.11
CA LYS A 112 10.56 31.51 -37.87
C LYS A 112 9.46 32.21 -37.07
N SER A 113 9.46 32.14 -35.73
CA SER A 113 8.31 32.57 -34.92
C SER A 113 8.66 33.54 -33.78
N ASP A 114 9.93 33.91 -33.60
CA ASP A 114 10.45 34.74 -32.48
C ASP A 114 10.01 34.26 -31.07
N SER A 115 9.42 33.07 -31.00
CA SER A 115 8.97 32.41 -29.79
C SER A 115 10.09 31.49 -29.32
N LYS A 116 10.52 31.64 -28.07
CA LYS A 116 11.51 30.77 -27.44
C LYS A 116 10.96 29.34 -27.38
N VAL A 117 11.49 28.43 -28.20
CA VAL A 117 11.15 27.02 -28.14
C VAL A 117 12.01 26.38 -27.06
N ILE A 118 11.34 25.89 -26.02
CA ILE A 118 11.98 25.29 -24.85
C ILE A 118 12.55 23.92 -25.27
N HIS A 119 13.88 23.79 -25.34
CA HIS A 119 14.55 22.52 -25.65
C HIS A 119 14.58 21.57 -24.43
N ARG A 120 14.44 22.10 -23.20
CA ARG A 120 14.37 21.32 -21.95
C ARG A 120 13.15 21.77 -21.11
N ARG A 121 12.06 21.00 -21.15
CA ARG A 121 10.75 21.29 -20.51
C ARG A 121 10.81 21.32 -18.98
N ILE A 122 10.32 22.40 -18.34
CA ILE A 122 10.07 22.49 -16.89
C ILE A 122 8.89 23.43 -16.60
N HIS A 123 7.84 22.92 -15.97
CA HIS A 123 6.79 23.72 -15.31
C HIS A 123 6.36 23.05 -13.98
N PRO A 124 5.79 23.83 -13.04
CA PRO A 124 5.48 23.39 -11.68
C PRO A 124 4.19 22.57 -11.60
N LEU A 125 4.14 21.71 -10.57
CA LEU A 125 2.98 20.91 -10.17
C LEU A 125 1.75 21.79 -9.95
N ALA A 126 0.66 21.52 -10.67
CA ALA A 126 -0.64 22.06 -10.33
C ALA A 126 -1.27 21.08 -9.34
N SER A 127 -1.38 21.50 -8.08
CA SER A 127 -2.19 20.78 -7.10
C SER A 127 -3.65 20.95 -7.49
N THR A 128 -4.20 20.06 -8.32
CA THR A 128 -5.65 20.00 -8.56
C THR A 128 -6.36 19.85 -7.22
N SER A 129 -7.31 20.75 -6.97
CA SER A 129 -7.86 20.93 -5.63
C SER A 129 -8.76 19.75 -5.29
N VAL A 130 -8.56 19.19 -4.10
CA VAL A 130 -9.40 18.12 -3.54
C VAL A 130 -10.90 18.53 -3.49
N ALA A 131 -11.19 19.83 -3.48
CA ALA A 131 -12.53 20.39 -3.45
C ALA A 131 -13.35 20.10 -4.73
N ASP A 132 -12.71 20.14 -5.91
CA ASP A 132 -13.39 19.90 -7.19
C ASP A 132 -13.88 18.44 -7.32
N MET A 133 -13.19 17.51 -6.66
CA MET A 133 -13.50 16.07 -6.69
C MET A 133 -14.69 15.69 -5.78
N TYR A 134 -14.82 16.29 -4.60
CA TYR A 134 -16.00 16.09 -3.74
C TYR A 134 -17.28 16.57 -4.41
N PHE A 135 -17.19 17.66 -5.19
CA PHE A 135 -18.31 18.22 -5.93
C PHE A 135 -18.83 17.27 -7.02
N LEU A 136 -17.93 16.53 -7.69
CA LEU A 136 -18.27 15.58 -8.75
C LEU A 136 -19.01 14.33 -8.23
N MET A 137 -18.57 13.77 -7.09
CA MET A 137 -19.29 12.65 -6.47
C MET A 137 -20.65 13.09 -5.93
N LEU A 138 -20.74 14.32 -5.41
CA LEU A 138 -22.02 14.91 -5.01
C LEU A 138 -23.00 14.98 -6.19
N ILE A 139 -22.54 15.48 -7.35
CA ILE A 139 -23.36 15.56 -8.57
C ILE A 139 -23.85 14.18 -9.00
N TYR A 140 -22.98 13.15 -9.00
CA TYR A 140 -23.40 11.80 -9.35
C TYR A 140 -24.41 11.20 -8.36
N ALA A 141 -24.19 11.35 -7.06
CA ALA A 141 -25.13 10.85 -6.05
C ALA A 141 -26.51 11.50 -6.19
N LEU A 142 -26.53 12.81 -6.51
CA LEU A 142 -27.74 13.56 -6.80
C LEU A 142 -28.41 13.08 -8.11
N GLN A 143 -27.63 12.78 -9.14
CA GLN A 143 -28.12 12.38 -10.47
C GLN A 143 -28.60 10.92 -10.52
N SER A 144 -27.95 10.01 -9.79
CA SER A 144 -28.28 8.58 -9.72
C SER A 144 -29.64 8.32 -9.04
N GLN A 145 -30.08 9.21 -8.16
CA GLN A 145 -31.32 9.07 -7.37
C GLN A 145 -32.46 9.99 -7.85
N MET A 146 -32.29 10.67 -8.98
CA MET A 146 -33.27 11.63 -9.50
C MET A 146 -34.43 10.92 -10.20
N LYS A 147 -35.62 10.93 -9.56
CA LYS A 147 -36.91 10.64 -10.22
C LYS A 147 -37.73 11.93 -10.28
N CYS A 148 -37.86 12.50 -11.47
CA CYS A 148 -38.67 13.70 -11.72
C CYS A 148 -40.06 13.32 -12.25
N HIS A 149 -41.10 14.03 -11.78
CA HIS A 149 -42.38 14.14 -12.47
C HIS A 149 -42.52 15.58 -12.98
N GLY A 150 -42.26 15.81 -14.28
CA GLY A 150 -42.24 17.15 -14.87
C GLY A 150 -41.02 17.98 -14.46
N CYS A 151 -41.21 19.28 -14.20
CA CYS A 151 -40.15 20.26 -13.94
C CYS A 151 -39.74 20.40 -12.45
N MET A 152 -40.32 19.62 -11.53
CA MET A 152 -40.09 19.70 -10.08
C MET A 152 -39.90 18.30 -9.44
N LEU A 153 -39.12 18.25 -8.35
CA LEU A 153 -38.81 17.01 -7.60
C LEU A 153 -40.07 16.36 -6.98
N ALA A 154 -40.25 15.06 -7.22
CA ALA A 154 -41.37 14.27 -6.73
C ALA A 154 -41.27 13.95 -5.22
N VAL A 155 -42.39 13.65 -4.57
CA VAL A 155 -42.44 13.23 -3.14
C VAL A 155 -41.67 11.93 -2.89
N ASP A 156 -41.55 11.08 -3.91
CA ASP A 156 -40.81 9.82 -3.83
C ASP A 156 -39.29 9.98 -4.04
N SER A 157 -38.80 11.18 -4.34
CA SER A 157 -37.38 11.40 -4.59
C SER A 157 -36.53 11.17 -3.32
N CYS A 158 -35.42 10.45 -3.50
CA CYS A 158 -34.46 10.08 -2.45
C CYS A 158 -33.23 11.01 -2.43
N ILE A 159 -33.30 12.18 -3.06
CA ILE A 159 -32.14 13.04 -3.32
C ILE A 159 -31.65 13.66 -2.02
N GLY A 160 -32.54 14.16 -1.16
CA GLY A 160 -32.17 14.69 0.14
C GLY A 160 -31.52 13.64 1.04
N LEU A 161 -31.99 12.39 0.95
CA LEU A 161 -31.48 11.25 1.72
C LEU A 161 -30.08 10.81 1.23
N ALA A 162 -29.85 10.74 -0.08
CA ALA A 162 -28.54 10.43 -0.66
C ALA A 162 -27.49 11.52 -0.34
N PHE A 163 -27.88 12.80 -0.43
CA PHE A 163 -27.01 13.92 -0.06
C PHE A 163 -26.62 13.87 1.43
N ALA A 164 -27.59 13.65 2.31
CA ALA A 164 -27.35 13.50 3.75
C ALA A 164 -26.47 12.28 4.07
N GLY A 165 -26.62 11.19 3.32
CA GLY A 165 -25.77 10.00 3.41
C GLY A 165 -24.31 10.30 3.08
N VAL A 166 -24.03 10.93 1.93
CA VAL A 166 -22.66 11.33 1.55
C VAL A 166 -22.03 12.27 2.58
N LEU A 167 -22.80 13.26 3.09
CA LEU A 167 -22.32 14.18 4.14
C LEU A 167 -22.00 13.45 5.45
N THR A 168 -22.79 12.43 5.80
CA THR A 168 -22.54 11.60 6.99
C THR A 168 -21.22 10.84 6.86
N VAL A 169 -20.95 10.25 5.69
CA VAL A 169 -19.68 9.53 5.42
C VAL A 169 -18.49 10.49 5.45
N THR A 170 -18.60 11.66 4.82
CA THR A 170 -17.49 12.64 4.84
C THR A 170 -17.21 13.14 6.25
N PHE A 171 -18.25 13.43 7.05
CA PHE A 171 -18.10 13.81 8.45
C PHE A 171 -17.43 12.70 9.27
N ALA A 172 -17.84 11.44 9.09
CA ALA A 172 -17.23 10.29 9.74
C ALA A 172 -15.75 10.11 9.36
N SER A 173 -15.40 10.27 8.08
CA SER A 173 -14.00 10.21 7.60
C SER A 173 -13.14 11.33 8.18
N VAL A 174 -13.66 12.58 8.26
CA VAL A 174 -12.95 13.70 8.88
C VAL A 174 -12.73 13.46 10.37
N ALA A 175 -13.75 12.95 11.09
CA ALA A 175 -13.62 12.57 12.49
C ALA A 175 -12.57 11.46 12.70
N GLY A 176 -12.55 10.45 11.82
CA GLY A 176 -11.55 9.38 11.83
C GLY A 176 -10.12 9.89 11.61
N LEU A 177 -9.90 10.81 10.66
CA LEU A 177 -8.59 11.45 10.44
C LEU A 177 -8.17 12.29 11.64
N GLY A 178 -9.12 13.01 12.25
CA GLY A 178 -8.90 13.74 13.50
C GLY A 178 -8.43 12.82 14.63
N LEU A 179 -9.03 11.64 14.78
CA LEU A 179 -8.57 10.67 15.79
C LEU A 179 -7.19 10.09 15.43
N ALA A 180 -6.94 9.75 14.17
CA ALA A 180 -5.66 9.17 13.75
C ALA A 180 -4.48 10.14 14.00
N THR A 181 -4.69 11.43 13.77
CA THR A 181 -3.68 12.47 14.09
C THR A 181 -3.50 12.65 15.58
N TRP A 182 -4.59 12.56 16.36
CA TRP A 182 -4.52 12.59 17.82
C TRP A 182 -3.73 11.41 18.40
N LEU A 183 -3.79 10.23 17.74
CA LEU A 183 -2.98 9.06 18.07
C LEU A 183 -1.50 9.18 17.62
N GLY A 184 -1.11 10.29 16.98
CA GLY A 184 0.27 10.54 16.55
C GLY A 184 0.66 9.86 15.25
N ILE A 185 -0.29 9.41 14.42
CA ILE A 185 0.02 8.81 13.12
C ILE A 185 0.31 9.92 12.11
N GLU A 186 1.54 9.96 11.58
CA GLU A 186 1.98 10.98 10.62
C GLU A 186 1.25 10.90 9.27
N PHE A 187 1.01 12.06 8.65
CA PHE A 187 0.44 12.15 7.31
C PHE A 187 1.50 11.90 6.24
N ASN A 188 1.16 11.03 5.30
CA ASN A 188 1.94 10.75 4.10
C ASN A 188 1.22 11.27 2.85
N ALA A 189 1.96 11.53 1.76
CA ALA A 189 1.37 11.99 0.50
C ALA A 189 0.25 11.07 -0.03
N ALA A 190 0.43 9.75 0.09
CA ALA A 190 -0.58 8.76 -0.27
C ALA A 190 -1.84 8.86 0.62
N THR A 191 -1.67 9.17 1.92
CA THR A 191 -2.80 9.27 2.85
C THR A 191 -3.68 10.46 2.54
N THR A 192 -3.09 11.60 2.21
CA THR A 192 -3.85 12.81 1.88
C THR A 192 -4.54 12.73 0.52
N GLN A 193 -3.95 11.99 -0.44
CA GLN A 193 -4.48 11.90 -1.81
C GLN A 193 -5.48 10.78 -2.01
N ILE A 194 -5.33 9.62 -1.35
CA ILE A 194 -6.09 8.41 -1.71
C ILE A 194 -7.14 8.05 -0.65
N VAL A 195 -6.78 8.13 0.63
CA VAL A 195 -7.64 7.66 1.74
C VAL A 195 -9.03 8.32 1.72
N PRO A 196 -9.17 9.64 1.48
CA PRO A 196 -10.50 10.25 1.47
C PRO A 196 -11.39 9.70 0.37
N PHE A 197 -10.87 9.46 -0.84
CA PHE A 197 -11.67 8.91 -1.95
C PHE A 197 -11.98 7.43 -1.78
N LEU A 198 -11.00 6.67 -1.29
CA LEU A 198 -11.16 5.24 -1.03
C LEU A 198 -12.22 4.98 0.04
N THR A 199 -12.14 5.69 1.18
CA THR A 199 -13.08 5.52 2.30
C THR A 199 -14.49 6.03 1.96
N LEU A 200 -14.58 7.08 1.16
CA LEU A 200 -15.83 7.61 0.64
C LEU A 200 -16.50 6.63 -0.32
N GLY A 201 -15.75 6.04 -1.27
CA GLY A 201 -16.27 5.02 -2.18
C GLY A 201 -16.82 3.80 -1.44
N ILE A 202 -16.05 3.25 -0.48
CA ILE A 202 -16.48 2.10 0.35
C ILE A 202 -17.65 2.48 1.28
N GLY A 203 -17.68 3.71 1.79
CA GLY A 203 -18.74 4.19 2.68
C GLY A 203 -20.08 4.41 2.01
N VAL A 204 -20.04 5.02 0.82
CA VAL A 204 -21.21 5.38 0.03
C VAL A 204 -21.90 4.12 -0.52
N ASP A 205 -21.16 3.06 -0.83
CA ASP A 205 -21.72 1.78 -1.24
C ASP A 205 -22.71 1.21 -0.18
N ASN A 206 -22.28 1.12 1.07
CA ASN A 206 -23.13 0.63 2.17
C ASN A 206 -24.42 1.46 2.32
N ILE A 207 -24.33 2.77 2.07
CA ILE A 207 -25.48 3.69 2.08
C ILE A 207 -26.44 3.41 0.92
N PHE A 208 -25.91 3.18 -0.28
CA PHE A 208 -26.74 2.87 -1.44
C PHE A 208 -27.43 1.51 -1.31
N LEU A 209 -26.75 0.51 -0.74
CA LEU A 209 -27.37 -0.79 -0.44
C LEU A 209 -28.57 -0.63 0.51
N LEU A 210 -28.41 0.16 1.56
CA LEU A 210 -29.48 0.50 2.50
C LEU A 210 -30.62 1.26 1.82
N LEU A 211 -30.29 2.23 0.97
CA LEU A 211 -31.26 3.06 0.25
C LEU A 211 -32.08 2.26 -0.78
N HIS A 212 -31.45 1.32 -1.48
CA HIS A 212 -32.11 0.49 -2.47
C HIS A 212 -33.18 -0.39 -1.82
N ASN A 213 -32.82 -1.07 -0.73
CA ASN A 213 -33.74 -1.94 -0.01
C ASN A 213 -34.81 -1.16 0.77
N TYR A 214 -34.52 0.08 1.17
CA TYR A 214 -35.50 0.95 1.81
C TYR A 214 -36.76 1.14 0.96
N LEU A 215 -36.62 1.36 -0.36
CA LEU A 215 -37.76 1.52 -1.25
C LEU A 215 -38.64 0.25 -1.32
N SER A 216 -38.00 -0.93 -1.37
CA SER A 216 -38.70 -2.22 -1.38
C SER A 216 -39.43 -2.51 -0.05
N VAL A 217 -38.79 -2.21 1.09
CA VAL A 217 -39.39 -2.41 2.41
C VAL A 217 -40.58 -1.49 2.65
N MET A 218 -40.50 -0.24 2.18
CA MET A 218 -41.59 0.72 2.29
C MET A 218 -42.88 0.30 1.58
N GLU A 219 -42.76 -0.41 0.44
CA GLU A 219 -43.93 -0.86 -0.32
C GLU A 219 -44.64 -2.02 0.39
N ASN A 220 -43.88 -2.87 1.08
CA ASN A 220 -44.36 -4.13 1.64
C ASN A 220 -44.77 -4.04 3.14
N VAL A 221 -44.22 -3.10 3.91
CA VAL A 221 -44.39 -3.03 5.37
C VAL A 221 -44.88 -1.65 5.82
N LYS A 222 -45.96 -1.61 6.61
CA LYS A 222 -46.61 -0.36 7.10
C LYS A 222 -46.35 -0.01 8.57
N LYS A 223 -45.64 -0.87 9.31
CA LYS A 223 -45.29 -0.70 10.73
C LYS A 223 -43.83 -1.09 10.96
N ASP A 224 -43.10 -0.31 11.75
CA ASP A 224 -41.68 -0.51 12.09
C ASP A 224 -40.76 -0.70 10.87
N GLU A 225 -40.95 0.13 9.83
CA GLU A 225 -40.29 -0.03 8.53
C GLU A 225 -38.76 0.04 8.63
N VAL A 226 -38.23 0.97 9.44
CA VAL A 226 -36.78 1.12 9.66
C VAL A 226 -36.19 -0.09 10.39
N GLY A 227 -36.92 -0.65 11.35
CA GLY A 227 -36.50 -1.85 12.07
C GLY A 227 -36.44 -3.07 11.16
N MET A 228 -37.43 -3.23 10.27
CA MET A 228 -37.43 -4.29 9.27
C MET A 228 -36.29 -4.11 8.25
N LEU A 229 -36.05 -2.88 7.78
CA LEU A 229 -34.93 -2.58 6.89
C LEU A 229 -33.59 -2.97 7.52
N MET A 230 -33.34 -2.57 8.77
CA MET A 230 -32.11 -2.92 9.48
C MET A 230 -31.97 -4.42 9.72
N LYS A 231 -33.09 -5.12 9.98
CA LYS A 231 -33.10 -6.57 10.13
C LYS A 231 -32.71 -7.28 8.84
N GLU A 232 -33.16 -6.80 7.69
CA GLU A 232 -32.91 -7.43 6.40
C GLU A 232 -31.51 -7.10 5.84
N THR A 233 -31.04 -5.86 6.01
CA THR A 233 -29.83 -5.36 5.35
C THR A 233 -28.66 -5.07 6.28
N GLY A 234 -28.93 -4.73 7.55
CA GLY A 234 -27.92 -4.30 8.51
C GLY A 234 -26.87 -5.37 8.82
N MET A 235 -27.30 -6.65 8.88
CA MET A 235 -26.37 -7.78 9.04
C MET A 235 -25.35 -7.87 7.91
N SER A 236 -25.79 -7.60 6.68
CA SER A 236 -24.90 -7.64 5.52
C SER A 236 -23.92 -6.47 5.49
N VAL A 237 -24.38 -5.26 5.83
CA VAL A 237 -23.53 -4.06 5.95
C VAL A 237 -22.48 -4.22 7.06
N MET A 238 -22.86 -4.81 8.19
CA MET A 238 -21.93 -5.09 9.28
C MET A 238 -20.86 -6.10 8.85
N MET A 239 -21.26 -7.15 8.15
CA MET A 239 -20.37 -8.19 7.64
C MET A 239 -19.34 -7.65 6.64
N THR A 240 -19.77 -6.85 5.66
CA THR A 240 -18.84 -6.24 4.67
C THR A 240 -17.89 -5.25 5.33
N SER A 241 -18.40 -4.40 6.22
CA SER A 241 -17.60 -3.37 6.91
C SER A 241 -16.55 -3.95 7.85
N ILE A 242 -16.89 -4.97 8.65
CA ILE A 242 -15.92 -5.64 9.55
C ILE A 242 -14.78 -6.28 8.74
N ASN A 243 -15.11 -6.94 7.62
CA ASN A 243 -14.10 -7.56 6.77
C ASN A 243 -13.19 -6.51 6.10
N ASN A 244 -13.74 -5.38 5.67
CA ASN A 244 -12.95 -4.26 5.17
C ASN A 244 -12.02 -3.68 6.25
N ILE A 245 -12.51 -3.46 7.48
CA ILE A 245 -11.70 -2.98 8.60
C ILE A 245 -10.55 -3.95 8.91
N LEU A 246 -10.82 -5.26 8.95
CA LEU A 246 -9.81 -6.29 9.17
C LEU A 246 -8.79 -6.34 8.04
N SER A 247 -9.23 -6.18 6.80
CA SER A 247 -8.35 -6.19 5.63
C SER A 247 -7.32 -5.05 5.67
N PHE A 248 -7.76 -3.82 5.97
CA PHE A 248 -6.83 -2.71 6.19
C PHE A 248 -5.98 -2.90 7.46
N LEU A 249 -6.52 -3.52 8.51
CA LEU A 249 -5.76 -3.81 9.73
C LEU A 249 -4.63 -4.82 9.45
N THR A 250 -4.88 -5.89 8.69
CA THR A 250 -3.84 -6.86 8.28
C THR A 250 -2.77 -6.21 7.41
N GLY A 251 -3.11 -5.18 6.62
CA GLY A 251 -2.14 -4.38 5.88
C GLY A 251 -1.08 -3.69 6.75
N THR A 252 -1.33 -3.51 8.06
CA THR A 252 -0.35 -2.94 9.01
C THR A 252 0.78 -3.90 9.39
N LEU A 253 0.68 -5.19 9.01
CA LEU A 253 1.73 -6.20 9.20
C LEU A 253 2.91 -6.00 8.23
N LEU A 254 2.70 -5.28 7.12
CA LEU A 254 3.79 -4.99 6.18
C LEU A 254 4.84 -4.10 6.88
N PRO A 255 6.15 -4.39 6.76
CA PRO A 255 7.20 -3.73 7.54
C PRO A 255 7.48 -2.27 7.14
N ILE A 256 6.72 -1.69 6.20
CA ILE A 256 7.01 -0.37 5.62
C ILE A 256 6.22 0.71 6.37
N PRO A 257 6.88 1.61 7.12
CA PRO A 257 6.21 2.56 8.01
C PRO A 257 5.13 3.41 7.31
N ALA A 258 5.43 3.88 6.09
CA ALA A 258 4.50 4.73 5.34
C ALA A 258 3.18 4.02 5.00
N LEU A 259 3.26 2.72 4.68
CA LEU A 259 2.10 1.88 4.38
C LEU A 259 1.36 1.46 5.66
N ARG A 260 2.09 1.20 6.75
CA ARG A 260 1.49 0.93 8.05
C ARG A 260 0.61 2.09 8.51
N ALA A 261 1.12 3.32 8.37
CA ALA A 261 0.35 4.53 8.67
C ALA A 261 -0.90 4.65 7.79
N PHE A 262 -0.79 4.41 6.48
CA PHE A 262 -1.92 4.41 5.54
C PHE A 262 -3.00 3.39 5.90
N CYS A 263 -2.59 2.15 6.16
CA CYS A 263 -3.47 1.04 6.53
C CYS A 263 -4.15 1.30 7.89
N ALA A 264 -3.40 1.79 8.88
CA ALA A 264 -3.93 2.12 10.20
C ALA A 264 -4.96 3.26 10.15
N GLN A 265 -4.64 4.35 9.42
CA GLN A 265 -5.58 5.45 9.19
C GLN A 265 -6.86 4.95 8.50
N SER A 266 -6.73 4.18 7.42
CA SER A 266 -7.89 3.65 6.69
C SER A 266 -8.78 2.76 7.57
N SER A 267 -8.19 1.91 8.41
CA SER A 267 -8.92 1.06 9.37
C SER A 267 -9.71 1.88 10.40
N ILE A 268 -9.11 2.95 10.96
CA ILE A 268 -9.78 3.87 11.89
C ILE A 268 -10.95 4.56 11.18
N LEU A 269 -10.72 5.12 9.99
CA LEU A 269 -11.77 5.82 9.22
C LEU A 269 -12.95 4.91 8.90
N LEU A 270 -12.69 3.68 8.45
CA LEU A 270 -13.74 2.71 8.15
C LEU A 270 -14.51 2.29 9.41
N THR A 271 -13.87 2.28 10.57
CA THR A 271 -14.55 2.03 11.85
C THR A 271 -15.53 3.15 12.20
N PHE A 272 -15.13 4.41 12.04
CA PHE A 272 -16.04 5.56 12.22
C PHE A 272 -17.19 5.55 11.20
N ASN A 273 -16.88 5.17 9.97
CA ASN A 273 -17.86 5.04 8.90
C ASN A 273 -18.90 3.97 9.23
N LEU A 274 -18.48 2.78 9.69
CA LEU A 274 -19.37 1.72 10.16
C LEU A 274 -20.32 2.20 11.27
N ILE A 275 -19.77 2.90 12.28
CA ILE A 275 -20.57 3.46 13.38
C ILE A 275 -21.60 4.45 12.83
N ALA A 276 -21.19 5.36 11.95
CA ALA A 276 -22.09 6.37 11.38
C ALA A 276 -23.19 5.76 10.49
N VAL A 277 -22.86 4.78 9.65
CA VAL A 277 -23.82 4.11 8.75
C VAL A 277 -24.82 3.24 9.52
N LEU A 278 -24.44 2.60 10.63
CA LEU A 278 -25.36 1.79 11.42
C LEU A 278 -26.19 2.59 12.45
N THR A 279 -25.77 3.80 12.82
CA THR A 279 -26.45 4.58 13.87
C THR A 279 -27.09 5.88 13.35
N ILE A 280 -26.31 6.73 12.69
CA ILE A 280 -26.75 8.06 12.24
C ILE A 280 -27.62 7.93 11.00
N PHE A 281 -27.21 7.12 10.03
CA PHE A 281 -27.94 7.01 8.76
C PHE A 281 -29.37 6.44 8.91
N PRO A 282 -29.64 5.40 9.72
CA PRO A 282 -31.00 4.93 9.97
C PRO A 282 -31.87 5.97 10.68
N ALA A 283 -31.28 6.83 11.52
CA ALA A 283 -32.00 7.96 12.11
C ALA A 283 -32.40 9.00 11.05
N ILE A 284 -31.53 9.27 10.06
CA ILE A 284 -31.85 10.12 8.91
C ILE A 284 -32.96 9.49 8.06
N ILE A 285 -32.91 8.18 7.80
CA ILE A 285 -33.98 7.44 7.11
C ILE A 285 -35.31 7.58 7.87
N SER A 286 -35.30 7.48 9.21
CA SER A 286 -36.50 7.66 10.03
C SER A 286 -37.12 9.06 9.87
N ILE A 287 -36.28 10.10 9.76
CA ILE A 287 -36.73 11.47 9.51
C ILE A 287 -37.32 11.60 8.10
N ASP A 288 -36.67 11.02 7.08
CA ASP A 288 -37.18 10.98 5.71
C ASP A 288 -38.53 10.26 5.62
N LEU A 289 -38.68 9.14 6.34
CA LEU A 289 -39.92 8.37 6.41
C LEU A 289 -41.07 9.20 7.01
N ARG A 290 -40.81 10.00 8.06
CA ARG A 290 -41.80 10.93 8.63
C ARG A 290 -42.20 12.02 7.62
N ARG A 291 -41.24 12.52 6.85
CA ARG A 291 -41.49 13.51 5.78
C ARG A 291 -42.38 12.93 4.69
N ARG A 292 -42.06 11.72 4.19
CA ARG A 292 -42.86 11.02 3.16
C ARG A 292 -44.27 10.72 3.64
N LYS A 293 -44.44 10.22 4.88
CA LYS A 293 -45.76 10.03 5.51
C LYS A 293 -46.57 11.33 5.61
N SER A 294 -45.90 12.49 5.63
CA SER A 294 -46.53 13.81 5.65
C SER A 294 -46.76 14.42 4.25
N TYR A 295 -46.51 13.66 3.16
CA TYR A 295 -46.62 14.09 1.76
C TYR A 295 -45.90 15.42 1.44
N ARG A 296 -44.74 15.64 2.06
CA ARG A 296 -43.90 16.82 1.82
C ARG A 296 -42.84 16.53 0.77
N ARG A 297 -42.51 17.53 -0.06
CA ARG A 297 -41.49 17.44 -1.12
C ARG A 297 -40.06 17.41 -0.56
N ASP A 298 -39.12 16.89 -1.36
CA ASP A 298 -37.73 16.58 -0.98
C ASP A 298 -36.85 17.85 -0.78
N VAL A 299 -37.08 18.88 -1.59
CA VAL A 299 -36.44 20.22 -1.48
C VAL A 299 -37.56 21.28 -1.38
N CYS A 300 -37.50 22.15 -0.37
CA CYS A 300 -38.55 23.09 0.08
C CYS A 300 -39.73 22.42 0.85
N CYS A 301 -39.47 22.04 2.11
CA CYS A 301 -40.37 21.38 3.07
C CYS A 301 -41.71 22.07 3.40
N CYS A 302 -42.00 23.26 2.84
CA CYS A 302 -43.17 24.07 3.17
C CYS A 302 -44.36 23.89 2.22
N SER A 303 -44.20 23.18 1.08
CA SER A 303 -45.28 22.94 0.11
C SER A 303 -45.86 21.54 0.27
N VAL A 304 -47.02 21.44 0.91
CA VAL A 304 -47.83 20.21 1.00
C VAL A 304 -48.62 20.04 -0.29
N ILE A 305 -48.59 18.86 -0.90
CA ILE A 305 -49.50 18.54 -2.02
C ILE A 305 -50.90 18.35 -1.41
N LYS A 306 -51.84 19.25 -1.73
CA LYS A 306 -53.28 19.02 -1.47
C LYS A 306 -53.78 17.94 -2.43
N ASP A 307 -54.55 16.98 -1.92
CA ASP A 307 -55.16 15.83 -2.62
C ASP A 307 -55.95 16.16 -3.90
N SER A 308 -56.19 17.45 -4.20
CA SER A 308 -57.00 17.87 -5.33
C SER A 308 -56.34 17.70 -6.72
N PHE A 309 -55.05 17.35 -6.81
CA PHE A 309 -54.34 17.27 -8.11
C PHE A 309 -54.13 15.84 -8.65
N VAL A 310 -54.42 14.78 -7.88
CA VAL A 310 -54.26 13.38 -8.33
C VAL A 310 -55.46 12.93 -9.20
N ARG A 311 -56.58 13.65 -9.17
CA ARG A 311 -57.81 13.27 -9.89
C ARG A 311 -57.94 13.83 -11.31
N GLU A 312 -56.99 14.67 -11.76
CA GLU A 312 -57.04 15.33 -13.07
C GLU A 312 -56.07 14.75 -14.11
N SER A 313 -55.09 13.91 -13.73
CA SER A 313 -54.11 13.35 -14.67
C SER A 313 -54.54 12.04 -15.35
N SER A 314 -55.76 11.56 -15.10
CA SER A 314 -56.29 10.30 -15.67
C SER A 314 -57.25 10.49 -16.86
N TYR A 315 -57.22 11.65 -17.54
CA TYR A 315 -57.99 11.86 -18.78
C TYR A 315 -57.13 12.47 -19.90
N MET A 316 -56.59 11.59 -20.76
CA MET A 316 -56.64 11.65 -22.23
C MET A 316 -55.47 10.88 -22.86
N VAL A 317 -55.67 9.59 -23.18
CA VAL A 317 -55.31 9.00 -24.48
C VAL A 317 -56.34 7.92 -24.81
N ASN A 318 -57.22 8.21 -25.78
CA ASN A 318 -58.14 7.26 -26.40
C ASN A 318 -57.37 6.34 -27.36
N ILE A 319 -57.39 5.02 -27.15
CA ILE A 319 -57.63 4.02 -28.21
C ILE A 319 -58.49 2.92 -27.57
N GLY A 320 -59.70 2.73 -28.11
CA GLY A 320 -60.83 2.20 -27.36
C GLY A 320 -61.11 0.71 -27.49
N VAL A 321 -61.86 0.22 -26.51
CA VAL A 321 -62.98 -0.72 -26.66
C VAL A 321 -64.05 -0.31 -25.64
N LYS A 322 -65.32 -0.29 -26.05
CA LYS A 322 -66.48 0.21 -25.28
C LYS A 322 -66.71 -0.55 -23.96
N PRO A 323 -67.19 0.12 -22.89
CA PRO A 323 -67.73 -0.54 -21.71
C PRO A 323 -69.22 -0.88 -21.94
N HIS A 324 -69.65 -2.06 -21.49
CA HIS A 324 -71.05 -2.39 -21.36
C HIS A 324 -71.36 -2.77 -19.90
N ILE A 325 -72.44 -2.15 -19.39
CA ILE A 325 -73.31 -2.57 -18.28
C ILE A 325 -73.09 -1.89 -16.91
N GLN A 326 -73.76 -0.74 -16.77
CA GLN A 326 -74.89 -0.44 -15.86
C GLN A 326 -74.77 -0.73 -14.34
N GLU A 327 -74.79 0.36 -13.57
CA GLU A 327 -75.13 0.43 -12.15
C GLU A 327 -76.61 0.02 -11.88
N LYS A 328 -76.85 -0.78 -10.84
CA LYS A 328 -77.82 -0.51 -9.75
C LYS A 328 -77.79 -1.57 -8.63
N LEU A 329 -77.64 -1.06 -7.40
CA LEU A 329 -78.11 -1.54 -6.07
C LEU A 329 -78.06 -3.05 -5.72
N THR A 330 -77.38 -3.40 -4.62
CA THR A 330 -78.00 -3.85 -3.36
C THR A 330 -76.99 -4.00 -2.21
N VAL A 331 -77.53 -3.83 -1.00
CA VAL A 331 -76.91 -3.96 0.33
C VAL A 331 -76.43 -5.40 0.56
N GLY A 332 -75.19 -5.54 1.07
CA GLY A 332 -74.59 -6.84 1.44
C GLY A 332 -73.59 -7.35 0.40
N GLY A 333 -72.32 -6.90 0.51
CA GLY A 333 -71.25 -7.31 -0.41
C GLY A 333 -69.96 -7.57 0.36
N THR A 334 -69.52 -8.82 0.32
CA THR A 334 -68.24 -9.33 0.80
C THR A 334 -67.06 -8.59 0.17
N VAL A 335 -66.12 -8.17 1.00
CA VAL A 335 -64.82 -7.60 0.60
C VAL A 335 -64.04 -8.67 -0.18
N PRO A 336 -63.43 -8.37 -1.35
CA PRO A 336 -62.62 -9.32 -2.08
C PRO A 336 -61.36 -9.68 -1.28
N LEU A 337 -61.19 -10.98 -1.10
CA LEU A 337 -60.15 -11.66 -0.35
C LEU A 337 -58.77 -11.51 -1.03
N TYR A 338 -57.76 -11.16 -0.25
CA TYR A 338 -56.35 -11.19 -0.64
C TYR A 338 -55.83 -12.64 -0.69
N HIS A 339 -55.23 -13.00 -1.83
CA HIS A 339 -54.19 -14.02 -2.10
C HIS A 339 -54.53 -14.92 -3.29
N ASN A 340 -53.89 -14.69 -4.43
CA ASN A 340 -53.64 -15.73 -5.43
C ASN A 340 -52.12 -15.81 -5.67
N LEU A 341 -51.48 -16.72 -4.94
CA LEU A 341 -50.21 -17.33 -5.32
C LEU A 341 -50.58 -18.61 -6.11
N TYR A 342 -50.21 -18.62 -7.40
CA TYR A 342 -50.29 -19.72 -8.38
C TYR A 342 -50.54 -21.13 -7.83
N SER A 343 -51.58 -21.76 -8.39
CA SER A 343 -51.81 -23.22 -8.41
C SER A 343 -51.54 -23.74 -9.83
N PRO A 344 -50.82 -24.86 -10.04
CA PRO A 344 -50.78 -25.54 -11.33
C PRO A 344 -51.54 -26.87 -11.32
N ASN A 345 -52.58 -26.93 -12.15
CA ASN A 345 -53.16 -28.05 -12.92
C ASN A 345 -54.68 -27.83 -12.97
N ASP A 346 -55.36 -27.73 -14.11
CA ASP A 346 -55.25 -28.56 -15.31
C ASP A 346 -55.97 -27.81 -16.48
N ARG A 347 -55.39 -27.91 -17.68
CA ARG A 347 -55.95 -27.60 -19.02
C ARG A 347 -56.29 -26.16 -19.44
N GLY A 348 -55.53 -25.71 -20.43
CA GLY A 348 -55.99 -24.91 -21.58
C GLY A 348 -56.00 -23.40 -21.37
N ASP A 349 -55.09 -22.72 -22.06
CA ASP A 349 -55.15 -21.31 -22.48
C ASP A 349 -55.55 -20.27 -21.40
N ASP A 350 -54.55 -19.56 -20.86
CA ASP A 350 -54.48 -18.09 -20.89
C ASP A 350 -53.23 -17.63 -20.12
N MET A 351 -52.20 -17.32 -20.91
CA MET A 351 -50.95 -16.69 -20.49
C MET A 351 -51.21 -15.18 -20.39
N GLU A 352 -51.63 -14.67 -19.24
CA GLU A 352 -51.46 -13.23 -18.95
C GLU A 352 -50.00 -13.00 -18.53
N ASP A 353 -49.15 -12.87 -19.56
CA ASP A 353 -47.84 -12.26 -19.44
C ASP A 353 -48.02 -10.78 -19.06
N ASP A 354 -47.69 -10.43 -17.82
CA ASP A 354 -47.40 -9.05 -17.46
C ASP A 354 -46.32 -8.52 -18.42
N ILE A 355 -46.70 -7.59 -19.30
CA ILE A 355 -45.83 -6.98 -20.30
C ILE A 355 -44.70 -6.22 -19.59
N VAL A 356 -43.60 -6.90 -19.34
CA VAL A 356 -42.36 -6.28 -18.87
C VAL A 356 -41.81 -5.43 -20.02
N LYS A 357 -41.67 -4.11 -19.80
CA LYS A 357 -41.10 -3.20 -20.80
C LYS A 357 -39.72 -3.73 -21.26
N PRO A 358 -39.44 -3.78 -22.59
CA PRO A 358 -38.27 -4.46 -23.16
C PRO A 358 -36.91 -3.85 -22.79
N TRP A 359 -36.89 -2.68 -22.14
CA TRP A 359 -35.68 -1.95 -21.74
C TRP A 359 -35.46 -1.92 -20.22
N THR A 360 -35.92 -2.93 -19.48
CA THR A 360 -35.70 -3.03 -18.03
C THR A 360 -34.63 -4.08 -17.71
N LEU A 361 -33.75 -3.75 -16.75
CA LEU A 361 -32.64 -4.62 -16.31
C LEU A 361 -33.14 -6.00 -15.83
N HIS A 362 -34.36 -6.03 -15.30
CA HIS A 362 -35.05 -7.23 -14.83
C HIS A 362 -35.50 -8.16 -15.99
N ALA A 363 -35.89 -7.62 -17.15
CA ALA A 363 -36.20 -8.41 -18.34
C ALA A 363 -34.95 -9.09 -18.91
N PHE A 364 -33.82 -8.36 -18.96
CA PHE A 364 -32.53 -8.91 -19.37
C PHE A 364 -32.08 -10.06 -18.44
N LEU A 365 -32.23 -9.85 -17.13
CA LEU A 365 -31.87 -10.83 -16.11
C LEU A 365 -32.62 -12.16 -16.31
N ARG A 366 -33.94 -12.09 -16.47
CA ARG A 366 -34.80 -13.28 -16.54
C ARG A 366 -34.74 -14.01 -17.89
N HIS A 367 -34.59 -13.28 -19.00
CA HIS A 367 -34.63 -13.87 -20.34
C HIS A 367 -33.25 -14.30 -20.87
N TYR A 368 -32.16 -13.62 -20.49
CA TYR A 368 -30.82 -13.89 -21.01
C TYR A 368 -29.84 -14.40 -19.93
N TYR A 369 -29.75 -13.71 -18.79
CA TYR A 369 -28.69 -13.99 -17.80
C TYR A 369 -28.94 -15.28 -16.99
N ILE A 370 -30.14 -15.50 -16.46
CA ILE A 370 -30.46 -16.71 -15.70
C ILE A 370 -30.36 -17.99 -16.58
N PRO A 371 -30.90 -18.02 -17.81
CA PRO A 371 -30.71 -19.17 -18.70
C PRO A 371 -29.24 -19.42 -19.07
N PHE A 372 -28.42 -18.36 -19.14
CA PHE A 372 -26.98 -18.48 -19.33
C PHE A 372 -26.29 -19.15 -18.13
N LEU A 373 -26.60 -18.71 -16.90
CA LEU A 373 -26.05 -19.31 -15.67
C LEU A 373 -26.43 -20.78 -15.48
N LYS A 374 -27.61 -21.19 -15.96
CA LYS A 374 -28.02 -22.62 -15.94
C LYS A 374 -27.11 -23.50 -16.80
N LYS A 375 -26.36 -22.95 -17.77
CA LYS A 375 -25.32 -23.67 -18.53
C LYS A 375 -24.01 -23.73 -17.72
N THR A 376 -24.03 -24.46 -16.61
CA THR A 376 -22.94 -24.52 -15.62
C THR A 376 -21.56 -24.82 -16.20
N ILE A 377 -21.46 -25.78 -17.12
CA ILE A 377 -20.19 -26.17 -17.77
C ILE A 377 -19.55 -25.00 -18.54
N PHE A 378 -20.36 -24.23 -19.26
CA PHE A 378 -19.86 -23.12 -20.08
C PHE A 378 -19.32 -21.97 -19.21
N VAL A 379 -20.01 -21.65 -18.12
CA VAL A 379 -19.57 -20.61 -17.17
C VAL A 379 -18.27 -21.02 -16.46
N ILE A 380 -18.16 -22.27 -16.02
CA ILE A 380 -16.94 -22.79 -15.38
C ILE A 380 -15.77 -22.75 -16.37
N LEU A 381 -15.98 -23.12 -17.64
CA LEU A 381 -14.92 -23.06 -18.66
C LEU A 381 -14.41 -21.63 -18.87
N ILE A 382 -15.30 -20.63 -18.93
CA ILE A 382 -14.92 -19.22 -19.05
C ILE A 382 -14.11 -18.76 -17.84
N CYS A 383 -14.57 -19.08 -16.63
CA CYS A 383 -13.86 -18.68 -15.40
C CYS A 383 -12.52 -19.42 -15.26
N LEU A 384 -12.43 -20.68 -15.70
CA LEU A 384 -11.16 -21.41 -15.73
C LEU A 384 -10.18 -20.77 -16.72
N CYS A 385 -10.64 -20.32 -17.89
CA CYS A 385 -9.80 -19.56 -18.82
C CYS A 385 -9.30 -18.25 -18.20
N LEU A 386 -10.16 -17.53 -17.45
CA LEU A 386 -9.78 -16.32 -16.72
C LEU A 386 -8.70 -16.63 -15.67
N LEU A 387 -8.87 -17.72 -14.91
CA LEU A 387 -7.88 -18.18 -13.93
C LEU A 387 -6.54 -18.55 -14.59
N LEU A 388 -6.56 -19.27 -15.72
CA LEU A 388 -5.34 -19.63 -16.45
C LEU A 388 -4.61 -18.38 -16.97
N ALA A 389 -5.35 -17.40 -17.47
CA ALA A 389 -4.79 -16.10 -17.84
C ALA A 389 -4.18 -15.37 -16.62
N GLY A 390 -4.85 -15.44 -15.47
CA GLY A 390 -4.35 -14.92 -14.19
C GLY A 390 -3.04 -15.60 -13.76
N LEU A 391 -2.97 -16.93 -13.80
CA LEU A 391 -1.76 -17.69 -13.46
C LEU A 391 -0.60 -17.39 -14.42
N PHE A 392 -0.89 -17.24 -15.72
CA PHE A 392 0.11 -16.82 -16.70
C PHE A 392 0.63 -15.40 -16.42
N GLY A 393 -0.26 -14.47 -16.07
CA GLY A 393 0.10 -13.12 -15.64
C GLY A 393 0.94 -13.10 -14.37
N LEU A 394 0.61 -13.95 -13.39
CA LEU A 394 1.34 -14.07 -12.13
C LEU A 394 2.79 -14.47 -12.38
N HIS A 395 3.04 -15.38 -13.32
CA HIS A 395 4.40 -15.79 -13.71
C HIS A 395 5.20 -14.64 -14.34
N ASN A 396 4.55 -13.76 -15.09
CA ASN A 396 5.20 -12.62 -15.75
C ASN A 396 5.34 -11.38 -14.86
N THR A 397 4.88 -11.43 -13.61
CA THR A 397 4.89 -10.28 -12.70
C THR A 397 6.31 -9.96 -12.27
N THR A 398 6.74 -8.72 -12.47
CA THR A 398 8.07 -8.23 -12.07
C THR A 398 8.00 -7.38 -10.82
N PHE A 399 9.03 -7.41 -9.98
CA PHE A 399 9.12 -6.56 -8.79
C PHE A 399 9.61 -5.16 -9.14
N GLY A 400 9.10 -4.16 -8.43
CA GLY A 400 9.73 -2.85 -8.32
C GLY A 400 8.79 -1.67 -8.43
N LEU A 401 9.33 -0.51 -8.09
CA LEU A 401 8.73 0.80 -8.32
C LEU A 401 9.88 1.72 -8.72
N GLU A 402 9.85 2.23 -9.96
CA GLU A 402 10.86 3.19 -10.37
C GLU A 402 10.53 4.55 -9.76
N MET A 403 11.55 5.27 -9.29
CA MET A 403 11.36 6.59 -8.68
C MET A 403 10.83 7.61 -9.70
N SER A 404 11.10 7.37 -10.98
CA SER A 404 10.56 8.11 -12.12
C SER A 404 9.03 8.04 -12.21
N ASP A 405 8.41 6.91 -11.85
CA ASP A 405 6.96 6.68 -11.96
C ASP A 405 6.17 7.47 -10.90
N VAL A 406 6.81 7.81 -9.77
CA VAL A 406 6.19 8.55 -8.66
C VAL A 406 6.02 10.04 -9.00
N LEU A 407 6.83 10.55 -9.93
CA LEU A 407 6.80 11.94 -10.34
C LEU A 407 5.89 12.14 -11.55
N PRO A 408 5.27 13.32 -11.72
CA PRO A 408 4.48 13.60 -12.92
C PRO A 408 5.39 13.65 -14.17
N ASP A 409 4.96 12.98 -15.24
CA ASP A 409 5.75 12.76 -16.47
C ASP A 409 6.25 14.02 -17.16
N GLN A 410 5.53 15.13 -17.00
CA GLN A 410 5.85 16.41 -17.66
C GLN A 410 6.81 17.30 -16.85
N THR A 411 7.38 16.79 -15.75
CA THR A 411 8.27 17.56 -14.87
C THR A 411 9.75 17.31 -15.19
N ALA A 412 10.60 18.34 -15.00
CA ALA A 412 12.05 18.20 -15.18
C ALA A 412 12.68 17.11 -14.31
N PRO A 413 12.30 16.99 -13.02
CA PRO A 413 12.85 15.95 -12.17
C PRO A 413 12.50 14.55 -12.68
N ALA A 414 11.29 14.31 -13.20
CA ALA A 414 10.92 13.04 -13.79
C ALA A 414 11.80 12.71 -15.02
N ALA A 415 11.98 13.67 -15.92
CA ALA A 415 12.85 13.50 -17.09
C ALA A 415 14.32 13.26 -16.71
N PHE A 416 14.82 13.97 -15.69
CA PHE A 416 16.16 13.77 -15.15
C PHE A 416 16.34 12.37 -14.55
N LEU A 417 15.38 11.90 -13.75
CA LEU A 417 15.43 10.56 -13.17
C LEU A 417 15.35 9.48 -14.24
N LYS A 418 14.47 9.61 -15.25
CA LYS A 418 14.41 8.68 -16.39
C LYS A 418 15.73 8.63 -17.16
N ALA A 419 16.37 9.78 -17.38
CA ALA A 419 17.69 9.83 -18.02
C ALA A 419 18.77 9.19 -17.13
N ARG A 420 18.78 9.48 -15.83
CA ARG A 420 19.72 8.91 -14.88
C ARG A 420 19.57 7.39 -14.80
N ASP A 421 18.35 6.88 -14.64
CA ASP A 421 18.11 5.45 -14.49
C ASP A 421 18.41 4.69 -15.80
N ARG A 422 18.21 5.33 -16.97
CA ARG A 422 18.57 4.78 -18.29
C ARG A 422 20.07 4.75 -18.57
N TYR A 423 20.78 5.82 -18.22
CA TYR A 423 22.17 6.03 -18.67
C TYR A 423 23.22 5.84 -17.57
N PHE A 424 22.87 6.14 -16.33
CA PHE A 424 23.77 6.22 -15.18
C PHE A 424 23.24 5.35 -14.03
N SER A 425 23.24 4.04 -14.26
CA SER A 425 22.77 3.02 -13.32
C SER A 425 23.84 2.63 -12.28
N PHE A 426 24.52 3.64 -11.72
CA PHE A 426 25.52 3.43 -10.68
C PHE A 426 25.03 3.91 -9.31
N TYR A 427 25.48 3.24 -8.25
CA TYR A 427 25.14 3.60 -6.88
C TYR A 427 26.38 3.53 -5.98
N PRO A 428 26.67 4.57 -5.18
CA PRO A 428 27.74 4.49 -4.20
C PRO A 428 27.33 3.57 -3.05
N MET A 429 28.29 2.77 -2.59
CA MET A 429 28.16 1.86 -1.47
C MET A 429 29.34 2.05 -0.52
N PHE A 430 29.09 1.92 0.77
CA PHE A 430 30.11 1.84 1.80
C PHE A 430 30.01 0.49 2.49
N ALA A 431 31.09 -0.29 2.49
CA ALA A 431 31.21 -1.45 3.37
C ALA A 431 31.66 -0.95 4.74
N VAL A 432 30.76 -1.03 5.73
CA VAL A 432 30.99 -0.50 7.08
C VAL A 432 31.45 -1.63 7.99
N LEU A 433 32.58 -1.42 8.65
CA LEU A 433 33.07 -2.28 9.72
C LEU A 433 32.66 -1.62 11.04
N ARG A 434 31.77 -2.27 11.79
CA ARG A 434 31.26 -1.74 13.06
C ARG A 434 30.95 -2.87 14.03
N GLY A 435 31.54 -2.81 15.21
CA GLY A 435 31.22 -3.71 16.30
C GLY A 435 32.11 -3.47 17.51
N PRO A 436 31.71 -3.98 18.68
CA PRO A 436 32.48 -3.80 19.91
C PRO A 436 33.82 -4.53 19.81
N GLY A 437 34.93 -3.81 19.99
CA GLY A 437 36.26 -4.40 20.18
C GLY A 437 36.93 -5.02 18.95
N ILE A 438 36.66 -4.52 17.73
CA ILE A 438 37.38 -4.98 16.54
C ILE A 438 38.86 -4.58 16.65
N ASP A 439 39.75 -5.56 16.70
CA ASP A 439 41.20 -5.32 16.64
C ASP A 439 41.65 -5.19 15.18
N TYR A 440 41.63 -3.97 14.65
CA TYR A 440 42.04 -3.65 13.28
C TYR A 440 43.51 -3.98 13.02
N ALA A 441 44.37 -3.88 14.04
CA ALA A 441 45.79 -4.15 13.91
C ALA A 441 46.06 -5.63 13.62
N LYS A 442 45.30 -6.55 14.25
CA LYS A 442 45.42 -8.00 14.00
C LYS A 442 44.63 -8.49 12.79
N ASN A 443 43.45 -7.91 12.54
CA ASN A 443 42.52 -8.39 11.51
C ASN A 443 42.79 -7.83 10.10
N GLN A 444 43.96 -7.24 9.83
CA GLN A 444 44.28 -6.62 8.54
C GLN A 444 44.06 -7.55 7.34
N GLN A 445 44.54 -8.81 7.41
CA GLN A 445 44.36 -9.77 6.32
C GLN A 445 42.89 -10.15 6.09
N LYS A 446 42.08 -10.20 7.16
CA LYS A 446 40.63 -10.43 7.05
C LYS A 446 39.91 -9.26 6.38
N ILE A 447 40.34 -8.03 6.66
CA ILE A 447 39.81 -6.83 6.01
C ILE A 447 40.18 -6.83 4.51
N ASP A 448 41.39 -7.28 4.18
CA ASP A 448 41.84 -7.40 2.80
C ASP A 448 41.05 -8.48 2.05
N SER A 449 40.84 -9.65 2.65
CA SER A 449 40.01 -10.70 2.03
C SER A 449 38.54 -10.28 1.90
N TYR A 450 37.99 -9.59 2.89
CA TYR A 450 36.65 -9.00 2.82
C TYR A 450 36.49 -8.03 1.65
N ARG A 451 37.45 -7.09 1.48
CA ARG A 451 37.48 -6.17 0.35
C ARG A 451 37.57 -6.90 -0.99
N LEU A 452 38.42 -7.92 -1.07
CA LEU A 452 38.61 -8.69 -2.31
C LEU A 452 37.36 -9.50 -2.64
N SER A 453 36.68 -10.10 -1.66
CA SER A 453 35.43 -10.83 -1.87
C SER A 453 34.32 -9.92 -2.39
N ILE A 454 34.12 -8.74 -1.80
CA ILE A 454 33.17 -7.74 -2.32
C ILE A 454 33.60 -7.27 -3.70
N GLY A 455 34.89 -6.97 -3.88
CA GLY A 455 35.48 -6.55 -5.15
C GLY A 455 35.37 -7.60 -6.26
N SER A 456 35.23 -8.88 -5.92
CA SER A 456 35.06 -9.96 -6.90
C SER A 456 33.69 -9.92 -7.58
N SER A 457 32.68 -9.37 -6.89
CA SER A 457 31.31 -9.28 -7.37
C SER A 457 31.22 -8.62 -8.75
N PRO A 458 30.35 -9.08 -9.66
CA PRO A 458 30.19 -8.50 -10.99
C PRO A 458 29.59 -7.09 -10.93
N PHE A 459 28.90 -6.74 -9.84
CA PHE A 459 28.24 -5.46 -9.66
C PHE A 459 29.17 -4.34 -9.21
N VAL A 460 30.40 -4.64 -8.79
CA VAL A 460 31.38 -3.64 -8.35
C VAL A 460 32.18 -3.12 -9.53
N MET A 461 32.31 -1.80 -9.62
CA MET A 461 33.10 -1.12 -10.64
C MET A 461 34.59 -1.41 -10.46
N LYS A 462 35.22 -1.92 -11.53
CA LYS A 462 36.64 -2.32 -11.55
C LYS A 462 37.45 -1.40 -12.47
N ASN A 463 38.71 -1.16 -12.11
CA ASN A 463 39.67 -0.47 -12.96
C ASN A 463 40.17 -1.38 -14.10
N SER A 464 40.98 -0.82 -15.01
CA SER A 464 41.61 -1.57 -16.11
C SER A 464 42.42 -2.80 -15.65
N GLU A 465 42.88 -2.81 -14.40
CA GLU A 465 43.63 -3.90 -13.76
C GLU A 465 42.73 -4.97 -13.11
N LYS A 466 41.41 -4.91 -13.29
CA LYS A 466 40.38 -5.78 -12.66
C LYS A 466 40.30 -5.68 -11.13
N GLU A 467 41.04 -4.79 -10.50
CA GLU A 467 40.87 -4.44 -9.09
C GLU A 467 39.68 -3.48 -8.89
N PRO A 468 39.07 -3.41 -7.69
CA PRO A 468 38.07 -2.40 -7.38
C PRO A 468 38.61 -1.00 -7.65
N SER A 469 37.77 -0.16 -8.25
CA SER A 469 38.15 1.19 -8.69
C SER A 469 38.78 2.05 -7.58
N GLU A 470 38.21 1.99 -6.39
CA GLU A 470 38.61 2.82 -5.26
C GLU A 470 39.70 2.17 -4.40
N LYS A 471 40.71 2.98 -4.05
CA LYS A 471 41.70 2.64 -3.03
C LYS A 471 41.09 2.94 -1.65
N TYR A 472 41.28 2.01 -0.72
CA TYR A 472 40.82 2.14 0.66
C TYR A 472 41.96 2.58 1.59
N TRP A 473 41.59 3.10 2.76
CA TRP A 473 42.51 3.76 3.69
C TRP A 473 43.70 2.89 4.13
N LEU A 474 43.52 1.59 4.35
CA LEU A 474 44.62 0.72 4.81
C LEU A 474 45.67 0.52 3.71
N SER A 475 45.26 0.42 2.43
CA SER A 475 46.20 0.37 1.30
C SER A 475 46.98 1.67 1.15
N LEU A 476 46.30 2.81 1.30
CA LEU A 476 46.95 4.13 1.24
C LEU A 476 47.92 4.34 2.42
N LEU A 477 47.53 3.91 3.62
CA LEU A 477 48.40 3.91 4.80
C LEU A 477 49.65 3.05 4.57
N ARG A 478 49.50 1.85 3.98
CA ARG A 478 50.64 0.99 3.63
C ARG A 478 51.57 1.66 2.62
N ILE A 479 51.03 2.30 1.59
CA ILE A 479 51.85 3.02 0.59
C ILE A 479 52.63 4.15 1.25
N TRP A 480 51.97 4.94 2.11
CA TRP A 480 52.61 6.02 2.84
C TRP A 480 53.72 5.52 3.77
N LEU A 481 53.47 4.46 4.55
CA LEU A 481 54.47 3.84 5.42
C LEU A 481 55.66 3.22 4.65
N ARG A 482 55.45 2.63 3.46
CA ARG A 482 56.56 2.15 2.61
C ARG A 482 57.46 3.31 2.17
N ASN A 483 56.86 4.42 1.76
CA ASN A 483 57.61 5.60 1.34
C ASN A 483 58.41 6.20 2.51
N LEU A 484 57.83 6.23 3.72
CA LEU A 484 58.54 6.65 4.92
C LEU A 484 59.68 5.69 5.30
N GLN A 485 59.47 4.38 5.20
CA GLN A 485 60.50 3.38 5.46
C GLN A 485 61.68 3.57 4.50
N GLN A 486 61.43 3.76 3.21
CA GLN A 486 62.49 3.97 2.22
C GLN A 486 63.32 5.24 2.51
N LYS A 487 62.66 6.34 2.89
CA LYS A 487 63.34 7.58 3.26
C LYS A 487 64.14 7.44 4.55
N LEU A 488 63.62 6.68 5.53
CA LEU A 488 64.33 6.37 6.76
C LEU A 488 65.57 5.51 6.48
N ASP A 489 65.44 4.48 5.65
CA ASP A 489 66.55 3.61 5.27
C ASP A 489 67.64 4.37 4.53
N GLN A 490 67.26 5.31 3.64
CA GLN A 490 68.20 6.21 2.96
C GLN A 490 68.94 7.09 3.97
N ALA A 491 68.22 7.71 4.92
CA ALA A 491 68.84 8.54 5.95
C ALA A 491 69.79 7.76 6.88
N ILE A 492 69.49 6.49 7.15
CA ILE A 492 70.38 5.57 7.88
C ILE A 492 71.63 5.27 7.05
N ALA A 493 71.46 4.99 5.75
CA ALA A 493 72.58 4.75 4.83
C ALA A 493 73.50 5.98 4.67
N ASP A 494 72.92 7.18 4.71
CA ASP A 494 73.62 8.46 4.67
C ASP A 494 74.33 8.81 5.99
N GLY A 495 74.14 8.00 7.05
CA GLY A 495 74.81 8.17 8.34
C GLY A 495 74.22 9.29 9.21
N LEU A 496 73.00 9.74 8.94
CA LEU A 496 72.33 10.81 9.71
C LEU A 496 71.82 10.33 11.08
N ILE A 497 71.67 9.01 11.26
CA ILE A 497 71.12 8.38 12.47
C ILE A 497 72.07 7.27 12.91
N ASP A 498 72.52 7.31 14.16
CA ASP A 498 73.35 6.26 14.74
C ASP A 498 72.48 5.08 15.19
N LEU A 499 72.77 3.89 14.63
CA LEU A 499 72.05 2.64 14.88
C LEU A 499 72.19 2.13 16.32
N SER A 500 73.31 2.45 16.98
CA SER A 500 73.64 1.90 18.31
C SER A 500 72.95 2.66 19.44
N THR A 501 72.91 3.99 19.33
CA THR A 501 72.33 4.92 20.30
C THR A 501 70.90 5.32 19.92
N GLY A 502 70.53 5.17 18.65
CA GLY A 502 69.26 5.64 18.12
C GLY A 502 69.15 7.17 18.10
N THR A 503 70.25 7.89 18.29
CA THR A 503 70.30 9.36 18.30
C THR A 503 70.63 9.91 16.92
N VAL A 504 70.15 11.12 16.64
CA VAL A 504 70.46 11.84 15.42
C VAL A 504 71.89 12.38 15.51
N VAL A 505 72.72 12.09 14.51
CA VAL A 505 74.13 12.49 14.50
C VAL A 505 74.21 14.02 14.41
N GLY A 506 74.78 14.67 15.44
CA GLY A 506 74.92 16.13 15.51
C GLY A 506 73.80 16.88 16.26
N GLU A 507 73.02 16.18 17.08
CA GLU A 507 72.04 16.73 18.03
C GLU A 507 72.72 17.01 19.39
N GLU A 508 73.68 17.93 19.44
CA GLU A 508 74.10 18.52 20.73
C GLU A 508 73.00 19.49 21.21
N ALA A 509 72.61 19.37 22.48
CA ALA A 509 71.59 20.19 23.10
C ALA A 509 72.09 21.64 23.26
N ASP A 510 72.00 22.43 22.19
CA ASP A 510 72.33 23.85 22.24
C ASP A 510 71.14 24.65 22.82
N PHE A 511 71.46 25.59 23.71
CA PHE A 511 70.56 26.35 24.60
C PHE A 511 69.52 27.23 23.85
N MET A 512 69.56 27.26 22.51
CA MET A 512 68.74 28.13 21.65
C MET A 512 67.80 27.41 20.65
N GLY A 513 67.53 26.11 20.82
CA GLY A 513 66.29 25.50 20.32
C GLY A 513 66.04 25.50 18.80
N ALA A 514 67.08 25.51 17.97
CA ALA A 514 66.98 25.39 16.52
C ALA A 514 67.70 24.14 16.00
N THR A 515 67.02 22.99 15.99
CA THR A 515 67.49 21.76 15.31
C THR A 515 66.46 21.31 14.26
N GLU A 516 66.45 22.00 13.12
CA GLU A 516 65.81 21.49 11.90
C GLU A 516 66.91 20.90 11.00
N LYS A 517 67.50 19.77 11.41
CA LYS A 517 68.56 19.10 10.63
C LYS A 517 68.06 17.91 9.81
N LEU A 518 66.92 17.32 10.18
CA LEU A 518 66.31 16.19 9.46
C LEU A 518 65.23 16.68 8.50
N PRO A 519 65.16 16.16 7.26
CA PRO A 519 64.01 16.36 6.40
C PRO A 519 62.72 15.97 7.13
N THR A 520 61.65 16.72 6.93
CA THR A 520 60.36 16.55 7.64
C THR A 520 59.87 15.10 7.61
N ASP A 521 59.91 14.45 6.45
CA ASP A 521 59.48 13.05 6.29
C ASP A 521 60.35 12.06 7.07
N VAL A 522 61.66 12.30 7.15
CA VAL A 522 62.59 11.46 7.92
C VAL A 522 62.38 11.67 9.42
N ASN A 523 62.09 12.90 9.85
CA ASN A 523 61.74 13.20 11.24
C ASN A 523 60.43 12.50 11.65
N ILE A 524 59.40 12.49 10.78
CA ILE A 524 58.16 11.73 11.00
C ILE A 524 58.48 10.23 11.14
N ALA A 525 59.20 9.67 10.16
CA ALA A 525 59.55 8.24 10.18
C ALA A 525 60.37 7.87 11.43
N TYR A 526 61.34 8.69 11.81
CA TYR A 526 62.14 8.50 13.02
C TYR A 526 61.27 8.50 14.28
N ARG A 527 60.38 9.49 14.46
CA ARG A 527 59.46 9.55 15.60
C ARG A 527 58.51 8.35 15.65
N LEU A 528 58.05 7.87 14.49
CA LEU A 528 57.18 6.70 14.39
C LEU A 528 57.92 5.41 14.75
N ALA A 529 59.17 5.24 14.32
CA ALA A 529 59.97 4.06 14.65
C ALA A 529 60.23 3.92 16.17
N CYS A 530 60.32 5.06 16.86
CA CYS A 530 60.52 5.11 18.31
C CYS A 530 59.23 5.06 19.14
N SER A 531 58.06 5.30 18.53
CA SER A 531 56.78 5.37 19.24
C SER A 531 56.02 4.05 19.14
N TYR A 532 55.63 3.48 20.28
CA TYR A 532 54.74 2.32 20.34
C TYR A 532 53.81 2.43 21.54
N GLY A 533 52.50 2.40 21.29
CA GLY A 533 51.49 2.70 22.31
C GLY A 533 51.75 4.06 22.96
N TYR A 534 51.90 4.07 24.29
CA TYR A 534 52.18 5.29 25.08
C TYR A 534 53.67 5.47 25.42
N THR A 535 54.55 4.64 24.88
CA THR A 535 55.98 4.64 25.19
C THR A 535 56.81 5.14 24.02
N TYR A 536 57.83 5.96 24.33
CA TYR A 536 58.80 6.47 23.36
C TYR A 536 60.19 5.92 23.70
N ASN A 537 60.70 4.99 22.87
CA ASN A 537 62.04 4.44 23.02
C ASN A 537 62.65 4.11 21.65
N CYS A 538 63.77 4.76 21.32
CA CYS A 538 64.50 4.57 20.07
C CYS A 538 65.58 3.48 20.14
N THR A 539 66.12 3.17 21.33
CA THR A 539 67.33 2.35 21.47
C THR A 539 67.08 0.92 21.01
N GLY A 540 67.82 0.45 20.00
CA GLY A 540 67.72 -0.91 19.47
C GLY A 540 66.46 -1.24 18.65
N ARG A 541 65.56 -0.27 18.41
CA ARG A 541 64.40 -0.43 17.49
C ARG A 541 64.70 0.04 16.07
N ILE A 542 65.46 1.12 15.93
CA ILE A 542 65.85 1.68 14.63
C ILE A 542 66.69 0.65 13.86
N GLY A 543 66.28 0.32 12.64
CA GLY A 543 66.88 -0.73 11.80
C GLY A 543 66.39 -2.16 12.05
N ARG A 544 65.80 -2.45 13.23
CA ARG A 544 65.23 -3.76 13.56
C ARG A 544 63.73 -3.84 13.30
N VAL A 545 62.99 -2.81 13.68
CA VAL A 545 61.54 -2.73 13.49
C VAL A 545 61.27 -2.09 12.14
N ARG A 546 60.58 -2.82 11.27
CA ARG A 546 60.05 -2.31 10.00
C ARG A 546 58.60 -1.87 10.22
N PHE A 547 58.18 -0.81 9.52
CA PHE A 547 56.78 -0.37 9.57
C PHE A 547 55.82 -1.41 8.95
N ILE A 548 56.29 -2.08 7.90
CA ILE A 548 55.55 -3.11 7.16
C ILE A 548 56.43 -4.34 7.06
N ASP A 549 55.86 -5.49 7.36
CA ASP A 549 56.51 -6.79 7.23
C ASP A 549 56.60 -7.23 5.76
N GLU A 550 57.43 -8.24 5.45
CA GLU A 550 57.55 -8.80 4.10
C GLU A 550 56.22 -9.31 3.52
N SER A 551 55.26 -9.68 4.38
CA SER A 551 53.90 -10.09 4.02
C SER A 551 52.97 -8.92 3.65
N GLY A 552 53.41 -7.66 3.80
CA GLY A 552 52.59 -6.48 3.56
C GLY A 552 51.69 -6.08 4.74
N THR A 553 51.81 -6.74 5.89
CA THR A 553 51.08 -6.41 7.12
C THR A 553 51.77 -5.25 7.85
N ILE A 554 50.99 -4.27 8.33
CA ILE A 554 51.53 -3.19 9.16
C ILE A 554 51.85 -3.74 10.54
N ASN A 555 52.99 -3.34 11.12
CA ASN A 555 53.38 -3.75 12.45
C ASN A 555 52.27 -3.47 13.49
N ILE A 556 51.88 -4.50 14.23
CA ILE A 556 50.72 -4.51 15.12
C ILE A 556 50.94 -3.60 16.35
N GLU A 557 52.17 -3.53 16.87
CA GLU A 557 52.48 -2.80 18.12
C GLU A 557 52.23 -1.30 18.01
N SER A 558 52.57 -0.72 16.86
CA SER A 558 52.54 0.73 16.61
C SER A 558 51.44 1.15 15.62
N PHE A 559 50.52 0.24 15.27
CA PHE A 559 49.49 0.47 14.26
C PHE A 559 48.68 1.75 14.52
N TYR A 560 48.22 1.96 15.75
CA TYR A 560 47.42 3.13 16.11
C TYR A 560 48.24 4.43 16.18
N ASN A 561 49.53 4.36 16.49
CA ASN A 561 50.43 5.50 16.40
C ASN A 561 50.65 5.91 14.94
N TYR A 562 50.83 4.93 14.05
CA TYR A 562 50.96 5.17 12.61
C TYR A 562 49.70 5.79 12.02
N LEU A 563 48.53 5.34 12.48
CA LEU A 563 47.25 5.90 12.05
C LEU A 563 47.10 7.38 12.45
N THR A 564 47.44 7.73 13.69
CA THR A 564 47.42 9.13 14.16
C THR A 564 48.35 10.00 13.31
N ALA A 565 49.56 9.52 13.04
CA ALA A 565 50.51 10.26 12.21
C ALA A 565 49.96 10.46 10.79
N TRP A 566 49.50 9.39 10.14
CA TRP A 566 48.94 9.46 8.78
C TRP A 566 47.73 10.39 8.68
N TYR A 567 46.80 10.29 9.62
CA TYR A 567 45.60 11.14 9.68
C TYR A 567 45.94 12.63 9.71
N ASN A 568 46.99 13.00 10.45
CA ASN A 568 47.38 14.38 10.62
C ASN A 568 48.36 14.89 9.55
N SER A 569 49.28 14.05 9.08
CA SER A 569 50.30 14.44 8.09
C SER A 569 49.79 14.37 6.65
N ASP A 570 49.02 13.33 6.31
CA ASP A 570 48.51 13.07 4.96
C ASP A 570 46.99 13.20 4.89
N LYS A 571 46.52 14.41 5.24
CA LYS A 571 45.10 14.77 5.22
C LYS A 571 44.46 14.55 3.84
N MET A 572 45.23 14.71 2.76
CA MET A 572 44.74 14.50 1.40
C MET A 572 44.37 13.03 1.16
N MET A 573 45.25 12.08 1.47
CA MET A 573 44.95 10.66 1.26
C MET A 573 43.85 10.15 2.18
N TYR A 574 43.76 10.68 3.41
CA TYR A 574 42.64 10.40 4.28
C TYR A 574 41.30 10.78 3.63
N HIS A 575 41.17 12.01 3.12
CA HIS A 575 39.94 12.46 2.48
C HIS A 575 39.63 11.73 1.16
N VAL A 576 40.64 11.40 0.36
CA VAL A 576 40.47 10.60 -0.86
C VAL A 576 39.94 9.20 -0.53
N SER A 577 40.42 8.60 0.56
CA SER A 577 39.99 7.26 0.96
C SER A 577 38.51 7.16 1.36
N LEU A 578 37.85 8.31 1.55
CA LEU A 578 36.48 8.45 2.09
C LEU A 578 36.26 7.67 3.41
N ALA A 579 37.35 7.37 4.13
CA ALA A 579 37.27 6.72 5.42
C ALA A 579 36.76 7.70 6.47
N SER A 580 35.95 7.19 7.40
CA SER A 580 35.46 7.92 8.55
C SER A 580 35.81 7.08 9.77
N PHE A 581 36.58 7.63 10.70
CA PHE A 581 36.98 6.96 11.93
C PHE A 581 36.19 7.57 13.10
N ILE A 582 35.55 6.72 13.89
CA ILE A 582 34.83 7.14 15.10
C ILE A 582 35.28 6.21 16.24
N PRO A 583 35.88 6.74 17.33
CA PRO A 583 36.30 8.14 17.53
C PRO A 583 37.38 8.60 16.52
N SER A 584 37.49 9.91 16.33
CA SER A 584 38.53 10.50 15.48
C SER A 584 39.90 10.42 16.16
N PRO A 585 40.99 10.12 15.41
CA PRO A 585 42.34 10.14 15.97
C PRO A 585 42.68 11.51 16.60
N PRO A 586 43.55 11.55 17.62
CA PRO A 586 43.97 12.80 18.24
C PRO A 586 44.74 13.67 17.25
N GLU A 587 44.66 14.99 17.41
CA GLU A 587 45.44 15.92 16.60
C GLU A 587 46.92 15.85 16.99
N TRP A 588 47.81 15.82 15.99
CA TRP A 588 49.25 15.78 16.17
C TRP A 588 49.95 16.57 15.07
N THR A 589 50.89 17.45 15.45
CA THR A 589 51.68 18.24 14.50
C THR A 589 53.17 18.11 14.80
N ILE A 590 54.00 18.20 13.75
CA ILE A 590 55.45 18.03 13.84
C ILE A 590 56.12 19.27 14.46
N GLU A 591 55.48 20.44 14.29
CA GLU A 591 55.97 21.75 14.74
C GLU A 591 56.06 21.85 16.26
N ASP A 592 55.28 21.06 17.00
CA ASP A 592 55.33 21.07 18.45
C ASP A 592 56.58 20.31 18.95
N LYS A 593 57.65 21.06 19.19
CA LYS A 593 58.96 20.53 19.62
C LYS A 593 58.91 19.87 21.01
N THR A 594 57.85 20.10 21.78
CA THR A 594 57.70 19.57 23.13
C THR A 594 57.26 18.10 23.14
N ILE A 595 56.58 17.62 22.09
CA ILE A 595 55.97 16.30 22.02
C ILE A 595 56.73 15.40 21.02
N ARG A 596 57.62 14.55 21.53
CA ARG A 596 58.35 13.54 20.73
C ARG A 596 57.54 12.28 20.45
N LEU A 597 56.63 11.91 21.36
CA LEU A 597 55.75 10.75 21.26
C LEU A 597 54.57 11.05 20.33
N VAL A 598 54.32 10.17 19.38
CA VAL A 598 53.05 10.21 18.62
C VAL A 598 51.97 9.52 19.46
N PRO A 599 50.89 10.21 19.87
CA PRO A 599 49.85 9.59 20.69
C PRO A 599 49.13 8.50 19.90
N PRO A 600 48.85 7.33 20.51
CA PRO A 600 48.10 6.28 19.85
C PRO A 600 46.65 6.72 19.67
N ALA A 601 46.06 6.41 18.51
CA ALA A 601 44.62 6.54 18.34
C ALA A 601 43.89 5.50 19.20
N ASP A 602 42.72 5.87 19.72
CA ASP A 602 41.81 4.90 20.32
C ASP A 602 41.34 3.89 19.25
N PRO A 603 41.08 2.62 19.62
CA PRO A 603 40.48 1.65 18.71
C PRO A 603 39.16 2.20 18.17
N PHE A 604 39.09 2.40 16.85
CA PHE A 604 37.89 2.96 16.23
C PHE A 604 36.77 1.92 16.21
N GLU A 605 35.55 2.32 16.54
CA GLU A 605 34.37 1.44 16.51
C GLU A 605 33.68 1.43 15.15
N TYR A 606 33.96 2.44 14.33
CA TYR A 606 33.39 2.62 13.00
C TYR A 606 34.48 2.94 12.00
N SER A 607 34.49 2.20 10.90
CA SER A 607 35.21 2.55 9.68
C SER A 607 34.42 2.14 8.45
N GLN A 608 34.67 2.82 7.33
CA GLN A 608 33.97 2.56 6.07
C GLN A 608 34.93 2.46 4.90
N ILE A 609 34.58 1.60 3.94
CA ILE A 609 35.33 1.35 2.71
C ILE A 609 34.43 1.67 1.52
N PRO A 610 34.79 2.62 0.64
CA PRO A 610 33.94 3.02 -0.49
C PRO A 610 34.00 2.01 -1.64
N PHE A 611 32.86 1.85 -2.31
CA PHE A 611 32.67 1.10 -3.55
C PHE A 611 31.67 1.82 -4.45
N TYR A 612 31.83 1.67 -5.77
CA TYR A 612 30.81 2.03 -6.73
C TYR A 612 30.20 0.77 -7.33
N LEU A 613 28.88 0.69 -7.31
CA LEU A 613 28.12 -0.37 -7.94
C LEU A 613 27.68 0.08 -9.33
N THR A 614 27.67 -0.82 -10.31
CA THR A 614 27.30 -0.54 -11.70
C THR A 614 26.25 -1.51 -12.22
N ASN A 615 25.66 -1.16 -13.36
CA ASN A 615 24.72 -2.01 -14.10
C ASN A 615 23.42 -2.30 -13.33
N LEU A 616 23.02 -1.36 -12.45
CA LEU A 616 21.83 -1.47 -11.59
C LEU A 616 20.62 -0.79 -12.25
N SER A 617 20.25 -1.26 -13.45
CA SER A 617 19.18 -0.65 -14.26
C SER A 617 17.78 -1.11 -13.86
N SER A 618 17.64 -2.35 -13.34
CA SER A 618 16.35 -2.92 -12.99
C SER A 618 16.29 -3.39 -11.54
N THR A 619 15.09 -3.36 -10.96
CA THR A 619 14.87 -3.77 -9.56
C THR A 619 15.26 -5.23 -9.28
N PRO A 620 14.97 -6.22 -10.15
CA PRO A 620 15.43 -7.60 -9.93
C PRO A 620 16.95 -7.71 -9.80
N ILE A 621 17.71 -6.99 -10.65
CA ILE A 621 19.18 -6.96 -10.60
C ILE A 621 19.67 -6.32 -9.29
N ILE A 622 19.02 -5.25 -8.84
CA ILE A 622 19.36 -4.61 -7.57
C ILE A 622 19.12 -5.56 -6.39
N ILE A 623 18.01 -6.31 -6.41
CA ILE A 623 17.72 -7.31 -5.36
C ILE A 623 18.76 -8.43 -5.37
N GLU A 624 19.19 -8.90 -6.55
CA GLU A 624 20.26 -9.90 -6.68
C GLU A 624 21.59 -9.38 -6.13
N MET A 625 21.99 -8.16 -6.50
CA MET A 625 23.17 -7.49 -5.96
C MET A 625 23.11 -7.37 -4.43
N VAL A 626 21.98 -6.91 -3.88
CA VAL A 626 21.81 -6.77 -2.43
C VAL A 626 21.94 -8.13 -1.75
N LYS A 627 21.36 -9.19 -2.30
CA LYS A 627 21.49 -10.56 -1.78
C LYS A 627 22.94 -11.02 -1.77
N GLU A 628 23.65 -10.89 -2.89
CA GLU A 628 25.05 -11.33 -3.00
C GLU A 628 25.94 -10.61 -1.97
N ILE A 629 25.87 -9.28 -1.92
CA ILE A 629 26.71 -8.50 -1.01
C ILE A 629 26.35 -8.78 0.46
N ARG A 630 25.06 -8.94 0.80
CA ARG A 630 24.64 -9.35 2.15
C ARG A 630 25.19 -10.71 2.53
N THR A 631 25.14 -11.71 1.63
CA THR A 631 25.68 -13.06 1.93
C THR A 631 27.18 -13.03 2.22
N ILE A 632 27.95 -12.20 1.50
CA ILE A 632 29.38 -11.98 1.80
C ILE A 632 29.52 -11.35 3.19
N CYS A 633 28.76 -10.30 3.47
CA CYS A 633 28.81 -9.62 4.77
C CYS A 633 28.49 -10.56 5.94
N ASP A 634 27.48 -11.42 5.79
CA ASP A 634 27.04 -12.38 6.79
C ASP A 634 28.10 -13.48 7.03
N GLN A 635 28.77 -13.96 5.97
CA GLN A 635 29.91 -14.89 6.11
C GLN A 635 31.04 -14.30 6.95
N PHE A 636 31.48 -13.08 6.63
CA PHE A 636 32.56 -12.43 7.39
C PHE A 636 32.13 -12.02 8.81
N THR A 637 30.84 -11.75 9.02
CA THR A 637 30.27 -11.52 10.36
C THR A 637 30.35 -12.80 11.20
N ALA A 638 30.07 -13.97 10.61
CA ALA A 638 30.24 -15.26 11.27
C ALA A 638 31.72 -15.57 11.61
N ASP A 639 32.67 -15.11 10.78
CA ASP A 639 34.12 -15.25 10.99
C ASP A 639 34.71 -14.27 12.03
N GLY A 640 33.85 -13.50 12.71
CA GLY A 640 34.22 -12.57 13.78
C GLY A 640 34.57 -11.15 13.34
N LEU A 641 34.21 -10.74 12.11
CA LEU A 641 34.33 -9.37 11.63
C LEU A 641 32.93 -8.75 11.45
N PRO A 642 32.37 -8.07 12.46
CA PRO A 642 31.03 -7.50 12.35
C PRO A 642 31.02 -6.36 11.33
N ASN A 643 30.20 -6.54 10.29
CA ASN A 643 30.17 -5.64 9.14
C ASN A 643 28.76 -5.54 8.56
N PHE A 644 28.47 -4.45 7.83
CA PHE A 644 27.25 -4.32 7.05
C PHE A 644 27.44 -3.37 5.86
N PRO A 645 26.73 -3.59 4.74
CA PRO A 645 26.72 -2.66 3.62
C PRO A 645 25.81 -1.47 3.94
N ALA A 646 26.26 -0.27 3.59
CA ALA A 646 25.51 0.97 3.67
C ALA A 646 25.45 1.63 2.28
N GLY A 647 24.28 2.18 1.93
CA GLY A 647 24.09 2.86 0.65
C GLY A 647 22.61 2.99 0.31
N VAL A 648 22.31 3.89 -0.64
CA VAL A 648 20.94 4.18 -1.07
C VAL A 648 20.24 2.93 -1.59
N ALA A 649 20.96 2.07 -2.32
CA ALA A 649 20.42 0.82 -2.84
C ALA A 649 19.96 -0.12 -1.71
N PHE A 650 20.76 -0.28 -0.66
CA PHE A 650 20.43 -1.13 0.48
C PHE A 650 19.25 -0.57 1.29
N THR A 651 19.21 0.74 1.54
CA THR A 651 18.13 1.35 2.33
C THR A 651 16.75 1.24 1.68
N PHE A 652 16.66 1.37 0.34
CA PHE A 652 15.37 1.39 -0.36
C PHE A 652 14.95 0.04 -0.95
N TRP A 653 15.89 -0.80 -1.41
CA TRP A 653 15.53 -2.06 -2.08
C TRP A 653 15.49 -3.27 -1.15
N GLU A 654 16.01 -3.16 0.08
CA GLU A 654 15.95 -4.25 1.07
C GLU A 654 14.51 -4.67 1.42
N GLN A 655 13.54 -3.75 1.34
CA GLN A 655 12.13 -4.06 1.54
C GLN A 655 11.57 -5.10 0.55
N TYR A 656 12.13 -5.21 -0.65
CA TYR A 656 11.68 -6.18 -1.67
C TYR A 656 12.16 -7.59 -1.38
N LEU A 657 13.21 -7.77 -0.55
CA LEU A 657 13.81 -9.07 -0.27
C LEU A 657 12.81 -10.04 0.39
N HIS A 658 11.99 -9.51 1.30
CA HIS A 658 11.01 -10.28 2.08
C HIS A 658 9.55 -9.99 1.67
N LEU A 659 9.34 -9.19 0.63
CA LEU A 659 7.99 -8.70 0.26
C LEU A 659 7.04 -9.84 -0.10
N SER A 660 7.49 -10.83 -0.89
CA SER A 660 6.65 -11.96 -1.31
C SER A 660 6.23 -12.84 -0.13
N THR A 661 7.16 -13.16 0.78
CA THR A 661 6.89 -13.93 1.99
C THR A 661 5.93 -13.20 2.91
N ASN A 662 6.15 -11.90 3.13
CA ASN A 662 5.28 -11.07 3.96
C ASN A 662 3.88 -10.93 3.36
N LEU A 663 3.78 -10.76 2.03
CA LEU A 663 2.50 -10.68 1.33
C LEU A 663 1.73 -12.01 1.42
N PHE A 664 2.40 -13.13 1.20
CA PHE A 664 1.77 -14.46 1.33
C PHE A 664 1.24 -14.68 2.76
N GLN A 665 2.06 -14.38 3.77
CA GLN A 665 1.64 -14.46 5.18
C GLN A 665 0.45 -13.53 5.46
N ALA A 666 0.46 -12.30 4.98
CA ALA A 666 -0.64 -11.35 5.15
C ALA A 666 -1.93 -11.86 4.49
N ILE A 667 -1.87 -12.41 3.27
CA ILE A 667 -3.02 -13.01 2.57
C ILE A 667 -3.58 -14.20 3.38
N CYS A 668 -2.73 -15.09 3.90
CA CYS A 668 -3.18 -16.20 4.73
C CYS A 668 -3.88 -15.72 6.03
N VAL A 669 -3.34 -14.69 6.69
CA VAL A 669 -3.92 -14.12 7.91
C VAL A 669 -5.29 -13.49 7.63
N ILE A 670 -5.42 -12.67 6.58
CA ILE A 670 -6.72 -12.06 6.26
C ILE A 670 -7.73 -13.10 5.77
N ALA A 671 -7.30 -14.08 4.97
CA ALA A 671 -8.16 -15.17 4.51
C ALA A 671 -8.74 -15.95 5.69
N PHE A 672 -7.91 -16.29 6.68
CA PHE A 672 -8.37 -16.94 7.91
C PHE A 672 -9.30 -16.03 8.74
N ALA A 673 -8.95 -14.75 8.91
CA ALA A 673 -9.77 -13.81 9.68
C ALA A 673 -11.16 -13.61 9.05
N VAL A 674 -11.23 -13.42 7.73
CA VAL A 674 -12.48 -13.31 6.98
C VAL A 674 -13.28 -14.60 7.09
N PHE A 675 -12.67 -15.77 6.94
CA PHE A 675 -13.36 -17.04 7.14
C PHE A 675 -14.01 -17.16 8.53
N CYS A 676 -13.28 -16.80 9.58
CA CYS A 676 -13.81 -16.80 10.95
C CYS A 676 -14.99 -15.84 11.11
N VAL A 677 -14.88 -14.60 10.63
CA VAL A 677 -15.95 -13.59 10.74
C VAL A 677 -17.19 -14.03 9.99
N ILE A 678 -17.04 -14.49 8.74
CA ILE A 678 -18.16 -14.94 7.91
C ILE A 678 -18.83 -16.17 8.54
N SER A 679 -18.04 -17.13 9.04
CA SER A 679 -18.56 -18.34 9.70
C SER A 679 -19.39 -18.01 10.94
N ILE A 680 -18.92 -17.05 11.77
CA ILE A 680 -19.63 -16.60 12.98
C ILE A 680 -20.92 -15.85 12.63
N ILE A 681 -20.88 -14.94 11.65
CA ILE A 681 -22.03 -14.10 11.29
C ILE A 681 -23.13 -14.91 10.60
N ILE A 682 -22.77 -15.82 9.69
CA ILE A 682 -23.74 -16.64 8.92
C ILE A 682 -24.13 -17.91 9.69
N TRP A 683 -23.36 -18.33 10.70
CA TRP A 683 -23.52 -19.62 11.38
C TRP A 683 -23.45 -20.83 10.43
N ASN A 684 -22.68 -20.71 9.34
CA ASN A 684 -22.52 -21.78 8.35
C ASN A 684 -21.07 -21.82 7.82
N PRO A 685 -20.20 -22.70 8.37
CA PRO A 685 -18.80 -22.78 7.96
C PRO A 685 -18.62 -23.30 6.52
N TRP A 686 -19.57 -24.09 6.01
CA TRP A 686 -19.52 -24.60 4.64
C TRP A 686 -19.71 -23.46 3.63
N ALA A 687 -20.71 -22.60 3.86
CA ALA A 687 -20.93 -21.41 3.05
C ALA A 687 -19.72 -20.44 3.12
N ALA A 688 -19.14 -20.27 4.31
CA ALA A 688 -17.93 -19.48 4.51
C ALA A 688 -16.72 -20.03 3.72
N GLY A 689 -16.57 -21.36 3.66
CA GLY A 689 -15.51 -22.02 2.89
C GLY A 689 -15.63 -21.79 1.38
N ILE A 690 -16.86 -21.79 0.84
CA ILE A 690 -17.12 -21.49 -0.58
C ILE A 690 -16.73 -20.04 -0.90
N ILE A 691 -17.09 -19.09 -0.04
CA ILE A 691 -16.68 -17.67 -0.19
C ILE A 691 -15.16 -17.57 -0.18
N LEU A 692 -14.49 -18.20 0.78
CA LEU A 692 -13.04 -18.15 0.91
C LEU A 692 -12.32 -18.62 -0.37
N ILE A 693 -12.76 -19.71 -0.98
CA ILE A 693 -12.18 -20.24 -2.23
C ILE A 693 -12.26 -19.19 -3.34
N ILE A 694 -13.41 -18.51 -3.47
CA ILE A 694 -13.61 -17.48 -4.49
C ILE A 694 -12.80 -16.23 -4.19
N LEU A 695 -12.68 -15.81 -2.92
CA LEU A 695 -11.83 -14.68 -2.55
C LEU A 695 -10.36 -14.95 -2.88
N LEU A 696 -9.85 -16.16 -2.60
CA LEU A 696 -8.49 -16.54 -2.98
C LEU A 696 -8.31 -16.56 -4.50
N LEU A 697 -9.29 -17.10 -5.24
CA LEU A 697 -9.28 -17.06 -6.70
C LEU A 697 -9.18 -15.62 -7.23
N MET A 698 -10.01 -14.71 -6.69
CA MET A 698 -9.99 -13.29 -7.04
C MET A 698 -8.63 -12.63 -6.78
N THR A 699 -7.95 -12.97 -5.68
CA THR A 699 -6.60 -12.42 -5.41
C THR A 699 -5.56 -12.89 -6.42
N VAL A 700 -5.65 -14.14 -6.87
CA VAL A 700 -4.75 -14.70 -7.90
C VAL A 700 -5.03 -14.04 -9.24
N GLU A 701 -6.29 -13.89 -9.62
CA GLU A 701 -6.69 -13.21 -10.86
C GLU A 701 -6.28 -11.73 -10.88
N LEU A 702 -6.44 -11.03 -9.76
CA LEU A 702 -5.99 -9.64 -9.63
C LEU A 702 -4.47 -9.55 -9.77
N THR A 703 -3.71 -10.36 -9.03
CA THR A 703 -2.24 -10.35 -9.11
C THR A 703 -1.77 -10.74 -10.51
N GLY A 704 -2.48 -11.66 -11.17
CA GLY A 704 -2.25 -12.01 -12.57
C GLY A 704 -2.51 -10.85 -13.53
N PHE A 705 -3.60 -10.10 -13.33
CA PHE A 705 -3.90 -8.90 -14.10
C PHE A 705 -2.79 -7.84 -13.94
N LEU A 706 -2.22 -7.66 -12.74
CA LEU A 706 -1.07 -6.76 -12.56
C LEU A 706 0.08 -7.14 -13.49
N GLY A 707 0.43 -8.42 -13.57
CA GLY A 707 1.47 -8.92 -14.47
C GLY A 707 1.14 -8.73 -15.95
N LEU A 708 -0.10 -9.01 -16.37
CA LEU A 708 -0.55 -8.81 -17.77
C LEU A 708 -0.58 -7.34 -18.19
N ALA A 709 -0.95 -6.45 -17.26
CA ALA A 709 -0.97 -5.00 -17.48
C ALA A 709 0.43 -4.37 -17.44
N GLY A 710 1.48 -5.14 -17.16
CA GLY A 710 2.84 -4.65 -16.98
C GLY A 710 3.03 -3.79 -15.73
N ILE A 711 2.11 -3.89 -14.76
CA ILE A 711 2.18 -3.19 -13.48
C ILE A 711 3.09 -4.00 -12.56
N LYS A 712 4.18 -3.37 -12.11
CA LYS A 712 5.18 -4.02 -11.26
C LYS A 712 4.61 -4.27 -9.85
N LEU A 713 4.96 -5.39 -9.25
CA LEU A 713 4.60 -5.70 -7.88
C LEU A 713 5.47 -4.87 -6.92
N ASN A 714 4.83 -3.96 -6.22
CA ASN A 714 5.44 -3.13 -5.20
C ASN A 714 4.66 -3.26 -3.88
N PRO A 715 5.18 -2.71 -2.78
CA PRO A 715 4.48 -2.79 -1.50
C PRO A 715 3.11 -2.11 -1.48
N ILE A 716 2.88 -1.12 -2.35
CA ILE A 716 1.62 -0.38 -2.44
C ILE A 716 0.55 -1.24 -3.14
N SER A 717 0.90 -1.87 -4.26
CA SER A 717 0.06 -2.85 -4.94
C SER A 717 -0.15 -4.08 -4.06
N ALA A 718 0.82 -4.47 -3.23
CA ALA A 718 0.65 -5.52 -2.23
C ALA A 718 -0.47 -5.17 -1.23
N VAL A 719 -0.56 -3.92 -0.77
CA VAL A 719 -1.71 -3.46 0.04
C VAL A 719 -3.00 -3.57 -0.76
N THR A 720 -3.03 -3.18 -2.04
CA THR A 720 -4.26 -3.31 -2.85
C THR A 720 -4.73 -4.76 -2.99
N VAL A 721 -3.80 -5.72 -3.12
CA VAL A 721 -4.11 -7.16 -3.16
C VAL A 721 -4.63 -7.66 -1.81
N ILE A 722 -4.11 -7.15 -0.68
CA ILE A 722 -4.66 -7.47 0.65
C ILE A 722 -6.09 -6.91 0.78
N THR A 723 -6.30 -5.65 0.36
CA THR A 723 -7.62 -4.99 0.38
C THR A 723 -8.63 -5.63 -0.55
N ALA A 724 -8.18 -6.30 -1.62
CA ALA A 724 -9.02 -7.04 -2.53
C ALA A 724 -9.80 -8.17 -1.86
N VAL A 725 -9.22 -8.81 -0.83
CA VAL A 725 -9.93 -9.82 -0.03
C VAL A 725 -11.12 -9.19 0.71
N GLY A 726 -10.95 -7.99 1.26
CA GLY A 726 -12.02 -7.27 1.96
C GLY A 726 -13.14 -6.82 1.01
N ILE A 727 -12.77 -6.11 -0.05
CA ILE A 727 -13.73 -5.60 -1.05
C ILE A 727 -14.43 -6.76 -1.79
N GLY A 728 -13.74 -7.88 -2.02
CA GLY A 728 -14.34 -9.08 -2.62
C GLY A 728 -15.48 -9.70 -1.79
N VAL A 729 -15.50 -9.49 -0.47
CA VAL A 729 -16.60 -9.96 0.39
C VAL A 729 -17.91 -9.24 0.04
N GLU A 730 -17.84 -7.98 -0.36
CA GLU A 730 -19.00 -7.18 -0.78
C GLU A 730 -19.79 -7.89 -1.89
N PHE A 731 -19.09 -8.34 -2.94
CA PHE A 731 -19.73 -9.00 -4.08
C PHE A 731 -20.22 -10.43 -3.78
N THR A 732 -19.62 -11.11 -2.80
CA THR A 732 -19.87 -12.55 -2.55
C THR A 732 -20.85 -12.80 -1.39
N ALA A 733 -20.81 -11.99 -0.33
CA ALA A 733 -21.62 -12.20 0.87
C ALA A 733 -23.13 -12.04 0.60
N HIS A 734 -23.53 -11.02 -0.16
CA HIS A 734 -24.95 -10.78 -0.50
C HIS A 734 -25.57 -11.97 -1.26
N VAL A 735 -24.81 -12.53 -2.20
CA VAL A 735 -25.24 -13.67 -3.01
C VAL A 735 -25.38 -14.92 -2.15
N VAL A 736 -24.42 -15.21 -1.27
CA VAL A 736 -24.53 -16.37 -0.36
C VAL A 736 -25.69 -16.22 0.62
N LEU A 737 -25.89 -15.05 1.20
CA LEU A 737 -26.99 -14.80 2.12
C LEU A 737 -28.36 -14.98 1.44
N ALA A 738 -28.51 -14.47 0.21
CA ALA A 738 -29.73 -14.67 -0.57
C ALA A 738 -29.93 -16.13 -1.01
N PHE A 739 -28.85 -16.87 -1.29
CA PHE A 739 -28.92 -18.29 -1.58
C PHE A 739 -29.38 -19.09 -0.36
N LEU A 740 -28.85 -18.82 0.83
CA LEU A 740 -29.22 -19.49 2.08
C LEU A 740 -30.70 -19.27 2.44
N THR A 741 -31.22 -18.08 2.18
CA THR A 741 -32.62 -17.69 2.47
C THR A 741 -33.61 -18.07 1.36
N SER A 742 -33.14 -18.58 0.22
CA SER A 742 -33.99 -19.00 -0.91
C SER A 742 -34.42 -20.46 -0.79
N LEU A 743 -35.66 -20.75 -1.21
CA LEU A 743 -36.30 -22.06 -1.14
C LEU A 743 -36.23 -22.79 -2.49
N GLY A 744 -36.32 -24.13 -2.45
CA GLY A 744 -36.42 -24.98 -3.65
C GLY A 744 -35.15 -25.78 -3.96
N THR A 745 -35.05 -26.30 -5.18
CA THR A 745 -33.86 -27.06 -5.61
C THR A 745 -32.64 -26.14 -5.73
N ARG A 746 -31.42 -26.67 -5.74
CA ARG A 746 -30.19 -25.86 -5.85
C ARG A 746 -30.19 -24.92 -7.07
N ASN A 747 -30.78 -25.35 -8.19
CA ASN A 747 -30.88 -24.53 -9.41
C ASN A 747 -31.96 -23.45 -9.31
N ASP A 748 -33.07 -23.73 -8.62
CA ASP A 748 -34.14 -22.76 -8.41
C ASP A 748 -33.73 -21.72 -7.37
N ARG A 749 -32.98 -22.14 -6.35
CA ARG A 749 -32.33 -21.28 -5.37
C ARG A 749 -31.32 -20.35 -6.02
N MET A 750 -30.46 -20.87 -6.90
CA MET A 750 -29.54 -20.05 -7.71
C MET A 750 -30.28 -18.98 -8.51
N ALA A 751 -31.35 -19.36 -9.23
CA ALA A 751 -32.14 -18.42 -10.03
C ALA A 751 -32.82 -17.35 -9.17
N SER A 752 -33.44 -17.76 -8.06
CA SER A 752 -34.14 -16.86 -7.12
C SER A 752 -33.18 -15.92 -6.38
N CYS A 753 -31.99 -16.42 -6.03
CA CYS A 753 -30.92 -15.64 -5.42
C CYS A 753 -30.46 -14.51 -6.36
N ILE A 754 -30.17 -14.84 -7.61
CA ILE A 754 -29.69 -13.86 -8.60
C ILE A 754 -30.76 -12.82 -8.90
N ASP A 755 -32.03 -13.23 -8.99
CA ASP A 755 -33.15 -12.32 -9.21
C ASP A 755 -33.25 -11.22 -8.13
N ARG A 756 -33.00 -11.59 -6.87
CA ARG A 756 -33.02 -10.65 -5.73
C ARG A 756 -31.77 -9.77 -5.63
N VAL A 757 -30.58 -10.31 -5.93
CA VAL A 757 -29.29 -9.68 -5.57
C VAL A 757 -28.61 -8.96 -6.74
N PHE A 758 -28.96 -9.27 -7.99
CA PHE A 758 -28.26 -8.74 -9.16
C PHE A 758 -28.26 -7.21 -9.24
N VAL A 759 -29.42 -6.58 -9.05
CA VAL A 759 -29.57 -5.12 -9.17
C VAL A 759 -28.79 -4.38 -8.06
N PRO A 760 -28.94 -4.70 -6.77
CA PRO A 760 -28.16 -4.06 -5.71
C PRO A 760 -26.64 -4.17 -5.90
N VAL A 761 -26.13 -5.36 -6.22
CA VAL A 761 -24.68 -5.59 -6.32
C VAL A 761 -24.06 -4.85 -7.50
N ILE A 762 -24.75 -4.80 -8.65
CA ILE A 762 -24.29 -4.02 -9.81
C ILE A 762 -24.28 -2.52 -9.50
N HIS A 763 -25.33 -2.00 -8.87
CA HIS A 763 -25.36 -0.59 -8.46
C HIS A 763 -24.26 -0.27 -7.44
N GLY A 764 -23.98 -1.17 -6.51
CA GLY A 764 -22.88 -1.06 -5.56
C GLY A 764 -21.53 -0.99 -6.27
N ALA A 765 -21.25 -1.94 -7.17
CA ALA A 765 -20.05 -1.95 -8.00
C ALA A 765 -19.87 -0.68 -8.85
N PHE A 766 -20.94 -0.14 -9.43
CA PHE A 766 -20.87 1.14 -10.15
C PHE A 766 -20.58 2.33 -9.22
N SER A 767 -21.12 2.30 -7.99
CA SER A 767 -20.87 3.36 -7.01
C SER A 767 -19.42 3.39 -6.54
N THR A 768 -18.82 2.21 -6.29
CA THR A 768 -17.41 2.08 -5.92
C THR A 768 -16.50 2.47 -7.08
N LEU A 769 -16.81 2.04 -8.31
CA LEU A 769 -16.10 2.43 -9.52
C LEU A 769 -16.10 3.95 -9.71
N LEU A 770 -17.24 4.61 -9.46
CA LEU A 770 -17.32 6.06 -9.57
C LEU A 770 -16.61 6.79 -8.42
N GLY A 771 -16.57 6.24 -7.21
CA GLY A 771 -15.71 6.77 -6.16
C GLY A 771 -14.23 6.77 -6.56
N ILE A 772 -13.81 5.72 -7.27
CA ILE A 772 -12.43 5.52 -7.73
C ILE A 772 -12.11 6.28 -9.04
N ILE A 773 -13.10 6.58 -9.89
CA ILE A 773 -12.89 7.27 -11.18
C ILE A 773 -12.23 8.64 -11.01
N MET A 774 -12.40 9.28 -9.85
CA MET A 774 -11.71 10.53 -9.53
C MET A 774 -10.20 10.36 -9.52
N LEU A 775 -9.68 9.21 -9.09
CA LEU A 775 -8.24 8.92 -9.10
C LEU A 775 -7.66 8.87 -10.52
N ALA A 776 -8.48 8.65 -11.56
CA ALA A 776 -8.05 8.66 -12.96
C ALA A 776 -7.63 10.05 -13.45
N PHE A 777 -8.13 11.12 -12.82
CA PHE A 777 -7.79 12.51 -13.14
C PHE A 777 -6.58 13.03 -12.35
N SER A 778 -5.88 12.16 -11.62
CA SER A 778 -4.66 12.52 -10.91
C SER A 778 -3.53 12.84 -11.90
N GLU A 779 -2.75 13.89 -11.64
CA GLU A 779 -1.55 14.24 -12.41
C GLU A 779 -0.41 13.21 -12.23
N PHE A 780 -0.51 12.37 -11.20
CA PHE A 780 0.48 11.36 -10.87
C PHE A 780 0.15 10.05 -11.58
N GLU A 781 0.98 9.68 -12.56
CA GLU A 781 0.86 8.39 -13.28
C GLU A 781 0.89 7.21 -12.30
N PHE A 782 1.68 7.33 -11.22
CA PHE A 782 1.67 6.42 -10.08
C PHE A 782 0.27 6.17 -9.50
N VAL A 783 -0.53 7.21 -9.25
CA VAL A 783 -1.88 7.05 -8.68
C VAL A 783 -2.81 6.38 -9.68
N VAL A 784 -2.73 6.80 -10.95
CA VAL A 784 -3.57 6.25 -12.02
C VAL A 784 -3.26 4.76 -12.25
N LYS A 785 -1.97 4.39 -12.38
CA LYS A 785 -1.55 3.01 -12.64
C LYS A 785 -1.79 2.08 -11.44
N TYR A 786 -1.32 2.44 -10.25
CA TYR A 786 -1.29 1.51 -9.12
C TYR A 786 -2.57 1.51 -8.28
N PHE A 787 -3.38 2.58 -8.33
CA PHE A 787 -4.66 2.64 -7.62
C PHE A 787 -5.84 2.56 -8.57
N PHE A 788 -5.99 3.50 -9.51
CA PHE A 788 -7.18 3.54 -10.36
C PHE A 788 -7.33 2.27 -11.22
N VAL A 789 -6.31 1.88 -11.98
CA VAL A 789 -6.37 0.71 -12.87
C VAL A 789 -6.54 -0.59 -12.07
N VAL A 790 -5.77 -0.77 -10.98
CA VAL A 790 -5.82 -1.98 -10.15
C VAL A 790 -7.16 -2.10 -9.41
N MET A 791 -7.67 -1.03 -8.81
CA MET A 791 -8.96 -1.05 -8.10
C MET A 791 -10.14 -1.20 -9.08
N SER A 792 -10.06 -0.62 -10.28
CA SER A 792 -11.06 -0.86 -11.32
C SER A 792 -11.08 -2.32 -11.76
N ALA A 793 -9.90 -2.92 -11.98
CA ALA A 793 -9.78 -4.33 -12.32
C ALA A 793 -10.33 -5.24 -11.20
N LEU A 794 -10.07 -4.91 -9.94
CA LEU A 794 -10.65 -5.59 -8.78
C LEU A 794 -12.19 -5.58 -8.82
N ILE A 795 -12.82 -4.44 -9.11
CA ILE A 795 -14.29 -4.34 -9.20
C ILE A 795 -14.82 -5.21 -10.35
N PHE A 796 -14.21 -5.15 -11.53
CA PHE A 796 -14.63 -5.97 -12.67
C PHE A 796 -14.48 -7.48 -12.40
N ILE A 797 -13.33 -7.89 -11.86
CA ILE A 797 -13.05 -9.28 -11.48
C ILE A 797 -14.03 -9.72 -10.37
N GLY A 798 -14.34 -8.85 -9.41
CA GLY A 798 -15.27 -9.12 -8.33
C GLY A 798 -16.71 -9.28 -8.77
N VAL A 799 -17.19 -8.44 -9.69
CA VAL A 799 -18.53 -8.58 -10.27
C VAL A 799 -18.65 -9.88 -11.07
N ILE A 800 -17.65 -10.22 -11.89
CA ILE A 800 -17.65 -11.47 -12.67
C ILE A 800 -17.67 -12.69 -11.73
N ASN A 801 -16.77 -12.75 -10.76
CA ASN A 801 -16.70 -13.89 -9.84
C ASN A 801 -17.89 -13.97 -8.88
N GLY A 802 -18.35 -12.83 -8.36
CA GLY A 802 -19.48 -12.75 -7.43
C GLY A 802 -20.83 -13.05 -8.07
N LEU A 803 -21.09 -12.60 -9.30
CA LEU A 803 -22.39 -12.79 -9.96
C LEU A 803 -22.44 -13.95 -10.95
N ALA A 804 -21.31 -14.42 -11.48
CA ALA A 804 -21.29 -15.56 -12.41
C ALA A 804 -20.73 -16.84 -11.79
N LEU A 805 -19.52 -16.83 -11.24
CA LEU A 805 -18.88 -18.04 -10.73
C LEU A 805 -19.52 -18.54 -9.43
N LEU A 806 -19.77 -17.65 -8.48
CA LEU A 806 -20.31 -17.99 -7.17
C LEU A 806 -21.68 -18.68 -7.22
N PRO A 807 -22.70 -18.19 -7.96
CA PRO A 807 -24.00 -18.87 -8.04
C PRO A 807 -23.91 -20.27 -8.66
N VAL A 808 -23.04 -20.45 -9.65
CA VAL A 808 -22.80 -21.76 -10.28
C VAL A 808 -22.10 -22.71 -9.31
N LEU A 809 -21.15 -22.23 -8.50
CA LEU A 809 -20.51 -23.04 -7.48
C LEU A 809 -21.50 -23.44 -6.37
N LEU A 810 -22.39 -22.53 -5.97
CA LEU A 810 -23.47 -22.78 -5.01
C LEU A 810 -24.52 -23.76 -5.56
N SER A 811 -24.81 -23.77 -6.86
CA SER A 811 -25.75 -24.75 -7.42
C SER A 811 -25.18 -26.18 -7.42
N LEU A 812 -23.86 -26.33 -7.54
CA LEU A 812 -23.18 -27.62 -7.51
C LEU A 812 -22.90 -28.12 -6.08
N ILE A 813 -22.28 -27.27 -5.25
CA ILE A 813 -21.66 -27.65 -3.96
C ILE A 813 -22.34 -26.92 -2.78
N GLY A 814 -23.37 -26.10 -3.02
CA GLY A 814 -24.01 -25.29 -1.98
C GLY A 814 -24.63 -26.11 -0.84
N PRO A 815 -24.74 -25.50 0.36
CA PRO A 815 -25.32 -26.15 1.54
C PRO A 815 -26.80 -26.51 1.33
N PRO A 816 -27.32 -27.52 2.04
CA PRO A 816 -28.74 -27.87 2.01
C PRO A 816 -29.62 -26.70 2.46
N CYS A 817 -30.91 -26.75 2.11
CA CYS A 817 -31.85 -25.71 2.49
C CYS A 817 -32.07 -25.73 4.01
N GLU A 818 -32.14 -24.55 4.66
CA GLU A 818 -32.42 -24.47 6.10
C GLU A 818 -33.87 -24.84 6.44
N ILE A 819 -34.79 -24.60 5.49
CA ILE A 819 -36.22 -24.85 5.65
C ILE A 819 -36.71 -25.63 4.43
N GLU A 820 -37.15 -26.86 4.63
CA GLU A 820 -37.82 -27.66 3.61
C GLU A 820 -39.31 -27.78 3.97
N PRO A 821 -40.24 -27.29 3.12
CA PRO A 821 -41.66 -27.48 3.36
C PRO A 821 -42.03 -28.98 3.25
N LEU A 822 -42.81 -29.47 4.22
CA LEU A 822 -43.24 -30.88 4.31
C LEU A 822 -44.01 -31.37 3.07
N ASP A 823 -44.63 -30.47 2.32
CA ASP A 823 -45.40 -30.77 1.10
C ASP A 823 -44.52 -30.93 -0.16
N GLY A 824 -43.20 -30.71 -0.07
CA GLY A 824 -42.29 -30.72 -1.22
C GLY A 824 -42.52 -29.58 -2.23
N SER A 825 -43.38 -28.62 -1.89
CA SER A 825 -43.70 -27.45 -2.73
C SER A 825 -42.56 -26.42 -2.70
N HIS A 826 -42.32 -25.73 -3.81
CA HIS A 826 -41.27 -24.70 -3.90
C HIS A 826 -41.69 -23.34 -3.29
N ARG A 827 -42.80 -23.27 -2.54
CA ARG A 827 -43.37 -22.03 -2.00
C ARG A 827 -43.95 -22.23 -0.62
N LEU A 828 -43.76 -21.25 0.28
CA LEU A 828 -44.45 -21.21 1.56
C LEU A 828 -45.92 -20.79 1.34
N SER A 829 -46.84 -21.51 1.97
CA SER A 829 -48.24 -21.12 2.04
C SER A 829 -48.35 -19.76 2.76
N PRO A 830 -49.10 -18.78 2.24
CA PRO A 830 -49.25 -17.51 2.93
C PRO A 830 -49.84 -17.71 4.33
N PRO A 831 -49.37 -16.98 5.36
CA PRO A 831 -49.91 -17.11 6.70
C PRO A 831 -51.40 -16.71 6.71
N PRO A 832 -52.24 -17.34 7.56
CA PRO A 832 -53.63 -16.94 7.69
C PRO A 832 -53.70 -15.46 8.12
N PRO A 833 -54.67 -14.69 7.59
CA PRO A 833 -54.79 -13.28 7.92
C PRO A 833 -54.96 -13.11 9.43
N LEU A 834 -54.09 -12.30 10.04
CA LEU A 834 -54.18 -11.86 11.44
C LEU A 834 -55.36 -10.88 11.59
N HIS A 835 -56.59 -11.40 11.47
CA HIS A 835 -57.78 -10.70 11.90
C HIS A 835 -58.41 -11.48 13.06
N ARG A 836 -57.84 -11.27 14.25
CA ARG A 836 -58.50 -11.69 15.50
C ARG A 836 -59.70 -10.78 15.68
N THR A 837 -60.89 -11.31 15.43
CA THR A 837 -62.18 -10.66 15.54
C THR A 837 -62.36 -10.10 16.95
N VAL A 838 -62.24 -8.77 17.10
CA VAL A 838 -62.70 -8.03 18.29
C VAL A 838 -64.25 -8.06 18.41
N GLN A 839 -64.95 -8.64 17.44
CA GLN A 839 -66.41 -8.74 17.39
C GLN A 839 -67.04 -9.86 18.24
N GLU A 840 -66.29 -10.82 18.78
CA GLU A 840 -66.89 -11.86 19.65
C GLU A 840 -67.20 -11.39 21.08
N SER A 841 -66.69 -10.22 21.50
CA SER A 841 -67.03 -9.62 22.80
C SER A 841 -68.28 -8.73 22.77
N GLN A 842 -68.82 -8.41 21.59
CA GLN A 842 -70.03 -7.59 21.43
C GLN A 842 -71.25 -8.37 20.92
N ALA A 843 -71.05 -9.54 20.29
CA ALA A 843 -72.15 -10.44 19.92
C ALA A 843 -72.71 -11.24 21.12
N HIS A 844 -71.93 -11.45 22.18
CA HIS A 844 -72.40 -12.16 23.37
C HIS A 844 -73.15 -11.28 24.40
N ARG A 845 -73.34 -9.98 24.12
CA ARG A 845 -74.04 -9.05 25.02
C ARG A 845 -75.43 -8.61 24.53
N ARG A 846 -75.93 -9.19 23.42
CA ARG A 846 -77.24 -8.82 22.84
C ARG A 846 -78.23 -9.97 22.64
N ASN A 847 -77.88 -11.21 22.93
CA ASN A 847 -78.82 -12.35 22.88
C ASN A 847 -78.89 -13.07 24.25
N CYS A 848 -79.24 -12.33 25.29
CA CYS A 848 -79.74 -12.89 26.55
C CYS A 848 -81.07 -12.22 26.89
N SER A 849 -82.06 -12.48 26.06
CA SER A 849 -83.47 -12.36 26.41
C SER A 849 -84.20 -13.38 25.53
N ASP A 850 -84.69 -14.41 26.22
CA ASP A 850 -85.73 -15.36 25.82
C ASP A 850 -85.29 -16.83 25.70
N ASP A 851 -85.93 -17.60 26.58
CA ASP A 851 -86.29 -19.02 26.52
C ASP A 851 -85.27 -20.13 26.86
N SER A 852 -85.31 -20.49 28.15
CA SER A 852 -85.59 -21.83 28.70
C SER A 852 -84.97 -23.10 28.08
N ASN A 853 -84.25 -23.81 28.97
CA ASN A 853 -84.16 -25.28 29.15
C ASN A 853 -83.14 -26.13 28.35
N THR A 854 -82.34 -26.83 29.16
CA THR A 854 -81.77 -28.19 29.02
C THR A 854 -80.49 -28.48 28.19
N ALA A 855 -79.47 -28.91 28.95
CA ALA A 855 -78.57 -30.06 28.73
C ALA A 855 -77.25 -29.93 27.91
N THR A 856 -76.13 -29.94 28.67
CA THR A 856 -74.87 -30.71 28.50
C THR A 856 -74.19 -30.83 27.12
N LEU A 857 -72.95 -30.33 26.96
CA LEU A 857 -71.74 -31.12 26.61
C LEU A 857 -70.44 -30.27 26.54
N GLY A 858 -69.38 -30.78 27.20
CA GLY A 858 -67.97 -30.83 26.77
C GLY A 858 -67.21 -29.60 26.25
N SER A 859 -66.20 -29.15 27.00
CA SER A 859 -65.14 -28.25 26.54
C SER A 859 -64.06 -28.98 25.73
N GLU A 860 -63.87 -28.64 24.46
CA GLU A 860 -62.68 -29.03 23.69
C GLU A 860 -61.67 -27.88 23.63
N ASN A 861 -60.55 -28.05 24.33
CA ASN A 861 -59.33 -27.26 24.19
C ASN A 861 -58.52 -27.82 23.00
N CYS A 862 -58.51 -27.12 21.86
CA CYS A 862 -57.60 -27.45 20.76
C CYS A 862 -56.26 -26.74 20.97
N SER A 863 -55.31 -27.44 21.60
CA SER A 863 -53.91 -27.01 21.73
C SER A 863 -53.10 -27.71 20.64
N THR A 864 -52.71 -27.01 19.58
CA THR A 864 -51.81 -27.55 18.56
C THR A 864 -50.37 -27.51 19.08
N VAL A 865 -49.85 -28.67 19.47
CA VAL A 865 -48.48 -28.88 19.93
C VAL A 865 -47.58 -29.11 18.71
N LEU A 866 -46.49 -28.35 18.63
CA LEU A 866 -45.44 -28.47 17.60
C LEU A 866 -44.47 -29.58 18.04
N LEU A 867 -44.54 -30.75 17.39
CA LEU A 867 -43.66 -31.89 17.67
C LEU A 867 -42.40 -31.82 16.79
N ILE A 868 -41.25 -31.63 17.43
CA ILE A 868 -39.92 -31.74 16.83
C ILE A 868 -39.41 -33.17 17.08
N ALA A 869 -39.00 -33.89 16.04
CA ALA A 869 -38.33 -35.19 16.17
C ALA A 869 -36.90 -35.11 15.59
N PRO A 870 -35.89 -35.74 16.21
CA PRO A 870 -34.53 -35.73 15.70
C PRO A 870 -34.32 -36.78 14.61
N SER A 871 -33.31 -36.55 13.77
CA SER A 871 -32.95 -37.31 12.58
C SER A 871 -32.70 -38.80 12.83
N LYS A 872 -33.29 -39.69 12.03
CA LYS A 872 -32.94 -41.12 11.99
C LYS A 872 -31.98 -41.43 10.84
N SER A 873 -30.84 -42.02 11.18
CA SER A 873 -30.02 -42.85 10.30
C SER A 873 -30.30 -44.33 10.54
N GLY A 874 -30.42 -45.12 9.46
CA GLY A 874 -30.08 -46.55 9.47
C GLY A 874 -31.21 -47.57 9.64
N ASN A 875 -31.22 -48.55 8.74
CA ASN A 875 -32.09 -49.72 8.56
C ASN A 875 -32.50 -50.51 9.82
N GLY A 876 -33.69 -51.13 9.73
CA GLY A 876 -34.04 -52.34 10.50
C GLY A 876 -35.51 -52.37 10.94
N GLY A 877 -36.30 -53.29 10.40
CA GLY A 877 -37.72 -53.44 10.72
C GLY A 877 -37.99 -53.99 12.13
N SER A 878 -39.11 -53.56 12.72
CA SER A 878 -40.11 -54.40 13.41
C SER A 878 -41.09 -53.50 14.17
N SER A 879 -42.35 -53.92 14.13
CA SER A 879 -43.50 -53.35 14.83
C SER A 879 -43.33 -53.35 16.35
N GLY A 880 -43.53 -52.20 16.98
CA GLY A 880 -43.62 -52.10 18.44
C GLY A 880 -44.10 -50.72 18.89
N VAL A 881 -45.31 -50.66 19.43
CA VAL A 881 -45.86 -49.50 20.15
C VAL A 881 -45.07 -49.28 21.45
N PRO A 882 -44.76 -48.03 21.85
CA PRO A 882 -44.44 -47.76 23.25
C PRO A 882 -45.36 -46.73 23.92
N ARG A 883 -45.57 -47.03 25.21
CA ARG A 883 -46.41 -46.40 26.22
C ARG A 883 -45.95 -44.99 26.63
N LEU A 884 -46.91 -44.20 27.12
CA LEU A 884 -46.72 -42.99 27.92
C LEU A 884 -46.30 -43.33 29.36
N VAL A 885 -45.22 -42.69 29.84
CA VAL A 885 -44.92 -42.46 31.27
C VAL A 885 -44.33 -41.05 31.40
N PRO A 886 -44.81 -40.20 32.32
CA PRO A 886 -44.33 -38.82 32.48
C PRO A 886 -43.10 -38.78 33.39
N ASN A 887 -42.16 -37.86 33.13
CA ASN A 887 -41.43 -37.26 34.23
C ASN A 887 -40.90 -35.86 33.92
N SER A 888 -41.26 -34.98 34.83
CA SER A 888 -40.73 -33.66 35.13
C SER A 888 -39.21 -33.64 35.28
N HIS A 889 -38.53 -32.70 34.60
CA HIS A 889 -37.44 -31.86 35.12
C HIS A 889 -36.74 -31.13 33.96
N ALA A 890 -37.13 -29.88 33.70
CA ALA A 890 -36.32 -28.83 33.05
C ALA A 890 -37.13 -27.52 32.98
N ARG A 891 -37.42 -26.94 34.15
CA ARG A 891 -37.73 -25.51 34.30
C ARG A 891 -36.47 -24.84 34.86
N SER A 892 -36.19 -23.61 34.43
CA SER A 892 -35.02 -22.76 34.74
C SER A 892 -33.97 -22.82 33.62
N ALA A 893 -33.63 -21.79 32.85
CA ALA A 893 -33.81 -20.35 33.02
C ALA A 893 -33.68 -19.65 31.64
N SER A 894 -34.62 -18.76 31.33
CA SER A 894 -34.46 -17.69 30.32
C SER A 894 -35.65 -16.75 30.39
N ALA A 895 -35.72 -16.02 31.50
CA ALA A 895 -36.50 -14.80 31.65
C ALA A 895 -35.64 -13.87 32.52
N HIS A 896 -35.58 -12.58 32.14
CA HIS A 896 -34.63 -11.53 32.56
C HIS A 896 -33.37 -11.52 31.66
N ILE A 897 -33.01 -10.46 30.91
CA ILE A 897 -33.11 -9.00 31.08
C ILE A 897 -32.82 -8.32 29.71
N VAL A 898 -33.33 -7.09 29.57
CA VAL A 898 -32.85 -5.90 28.79
C VAL A 898 -31.81 -6.11 27.69
#